data_AF-A0A2N9EHU2-F1
#
_entry.id   AF-A0A2N9EHU2-F1
#
_cell.length_a   1.000
_cell.length_b   1.000
_cell.length_c   1.000
_cell.angle_alpha   90.00
_cell.angle_beta   90.00
_cell.angle_gamma   90.00
#
_symmetry.space_group_name_H-M   'P 1'
#
loop_
_entity.id
_entity.type
_entity.pdbx_description
1 polymer ?
#
loop_
_entity_poly.entity_id
_entity_poly.type
_entity_poly.pdbx_seq_one_letter_code
_entity_poly.pdbx_strand_id
1 'polypeptide(L)'
;MGRSKKRAFNEIKDRVWKRLQGWKEKLLSQAGREILIKAVIQAIPSYAMSCFRLPASLCEEISSMANRFWWGQRGGEGKFIGDVLKSGLRWRVGSGVGINVWNDKWLPCPTTYKLISPIRVLNEDATVDSLIDDNLMTWKVNLLKEIFLPRDVDVIKQIPLSLRNPCDKLIWSGTTNGKFSIKSAYHLLLSEANSSLGSSSTGGSLDKHLWSNIWSSQVQPKIRLFMWRACLDILPTRTKLFDKGILHSFSCQWCETEPETSSHVLWQCAFAQKVWNACPVPIPASCNENLSFRDFTVHCIDVFDATQIAILFTTAWEIWNARNRFNWDNKISTVDDIWRKAAGIASDFLAATLRVQVPENILEIPLASRWRPPVQDNYKLNVGTFVDKKSKSVGIGIVIRDAHCHVLAAMQKKVETCDSKSQMQAMAILTAVQFAFDMGFRRLEVDIPYKSLSPGCKQMMLPQPWLQRLRPQLTRRTESRNSTSMEESRKLNPASASRPKPSKVIVNKRKSSWPFTFLVTVLVPVVAATVLYQLDSFDPAPLPPEELTRHVITVPTRNDHMLRVSEFVGVGNLIGPEDLAYDTKSGVIYTGCADGWINRVTVNDSVSDSVVEKWINTGGRPLGIALGHNNELIVADPEKGLLNVTADGVVELLTDEADGQKFKTTDAVDVAHNGMIYFTDASYKYGLSKFIWDILEGKPHGRLMSYDPATKTTKVLVRNLYFANGVAVTPDQNYVIYCETPVRRCRKYHIQGKEEGRVENFIDYLPGMPDNIRYDGEGQYWIGLATGPSLQWDLALRYPFIRKVLLIMEKYIGRPHMEKNGGVMAVDMEGKPLAHYYDPGLALVSSGMKIGNHLYCGSVFYPYIIRLDLNQYPFRATT
;
A
#
# COMPACT_ATOMS: atom_id res chain seq x y z
N MET A 1 -10.75 14.06 42.75
CA MET A 1 -10.68 12.59 42.54
C MET A 1 -9.31 12.22 41.95
N GLY A 2 -8.40 11.43 42.51
CA GLY A 2 -8.25 10.76 43.80
C GLY A 2 -6.84 10.15 43.83
N ARG A 3 -5.98 10.56 44.77
CA ARG A 3 -4.57 10.12 44.90
C ARG A 3 -4.38 8.59 44.96
N SER A 4 -5.45 7.85 45.25
CA SER A 4 -5.55 6.38 45.25
C SER A 4 -5.37 5.74 43.86
N LYS A 5 -5.94 6.30 42.77
CA LYS A 5 -5.82 5.72 41.41
C LYS A 5 -4.41 5.83 40.81
N LYS A 6 -3.64 6.87 41.16
CA LYS A 6 -2.26 7.05 40.65
C LYS A 6 -1.30 6.02 41.27
N ARG A 7 -1.49 5.66 42.55
CA ARG A 7 -0.71 4.60 43.21
C ARG A 7 -0.95 3.22 42.60
N ALA A 8 -2.19 2.90 42.23
CA ALA A 8 -2.55 1.57 41.71
C ALA A 8 -1.81 1.19 40.40
N PHE A 9 -1.37 2.17 39.61
CA PHE A 9 -0.70 1.93 38.32
C PHE A 9 0.78 2.33 38.31
N ASN A 10 1.36 2.76 39.43
CA ASN A 10 2.78 3.10 39.52
C ASN A 10 3.69 1.90 39.20
N GLU A 11 3.24 0.68 39.50
CA GLU A 11 3.99 -0.54 39.17
C GLU A 11 4.27 -0.68 37.66
N ILE A 12 3.35 -0.22 36.80
CA ILE A 12 3.54 -0.22 35.33
C ILE A 12 4.71 0.68 34.95
N LYS A 13 4.76 1.88 35.54
CA LYS A 13 5.85 2.83 35.34
C LYS A 13 7.18 2.25 35.82
N ASP A 14 7.21 1.64 37.00
CA ASP A 14 8.43 1.05 37.56
C ASP A 14 8.95 -0.11 36.71
N ARG A 15 8.05 -0.94 36.15
CA ARG A 15 8.39 -2.00 35.21
C ARG A 15 8.95 -1.46 33.88
N VAL A 16 8.38 -0.38 33.35
CA VAL A 16 8.93 0.32 32.18
C VAL A 16 10.32 0.86 32.50
N TRP A 17 10.49 1.53 33.64
CA TRP A 17 11.77 2.11 34.06
C TRP A 17 12.87 1.06 34.22
N LYS A 18 12.57 -0.06 34.88
CA LYS A 18 13.51 -1.17 35.09
C LYS A 18 13.98 -1.82 33.79
N ARG A 19 13.19 -1.72 32.70
CA ARG A 19 13.58 -2.22 31.38
C ARG A 19 14.41 -1.23 30.57
N LEU A 20 14.25 0.07 30.84
CA LEU A 20 14.95 1.16 30.19
C LEU A 20 16.31 1.46 30.84
N GLN A 21 16.45 1.29 32.16
CA GLN A 21 17.69 1.55 32.89
C GLN A 21 18.73 0.42 32.79
N GLY A 22 20.02 0.80 32.85
CA GLY A 22 21.16 -0.10 33.04
C GLY A 22 22.08 -0.20 31.82
N TRP A 23 22.84 -1.30 31.72
CA TRP A 23 23.80 -1.55 30.64
C TRP A 23 23.20 -1.47 29.23
N LYS A 24 21.89 -1.76 29.09
CA LYS A 24 21.13 -1.70 27.83
C LYS A 24 21.05 -0.30 27.22
N GLU A 25 21.01 0.74 28.05
CA GLU A 25 21.02 2.14 27.60
C GLU A 25 22.36 2.52 26.94
N LYS A 26 23.46 1.94 27.43
CA LYS A 26 24.83 2.26 26.97
C LYS A 26 25.33 1.42 25.79
N LEU A 27 24.67 0.31 25.46
CA LEU A 27 25.20 -0.71 24.52
C LEU A 27 24.30 -1.01 23.31
N LEU A 28 23.03 -0.58 23.31
CA LEU A 28 22.13 -0.81 22.20
C LEU A 28 22.30 0.22 21.08
N SER A 29 22.41 -0.26 19.84
CA SER A 29 22.29 0.56 18.64
C SER A 29 20.90 1.19 18.54
N GLN A 30 20.74 2.22 17.71
CA GLN A 30 19.43 2.88 17.51
C GLN A 30 18.35 1.87 17.10
N ALA A 31 18.67 0.93 16.20
CA ALA A 31 17.74 -0.15 15.82
C ALA A 31 17.39 -1.07 17.01
N GLY A 32 18.37 -1.40 17.85
CA GLY A 32 18.13 -2.20 19.06
C GLY A 32 17.24 -1.50 20.08
N ARG A 33 17.36 -0.17 20.19
CA ARG A 33 16.47 0.65 21.05
C ARG A 33 15.05 0.71 20.51
N GLU A 34 14.87 0.74 19.19
CA GLU A 34 13.56 0.78 18.54
C GLU A 34 12.80 -0.51 18.83
N ILE A 35 13.49 -1.63 18.63
CA ILE A 35 12.96 -2.97 18.90
C ILE A 35 12.60 -3.08 20.38
N LEU A 36 13.45 -2.61 21.30
CA LEU A 36 13.14 -2.65 22.73
C LEU A 36 11.89 -1.82 23.07
N ILE A 37 11.75 -0.62 22.48
CA ILE A 37 10.56 0.22 22.71
C ILE A 37 9.31 -0.48 22.19
N LYS A 38 9.32 -0.93 20.93
CA LYS A 38 8.14 -1.52 20.27
C LYS A 38 7.74 -2.88 20.85
N ALA A 39 8.71 -3.76 21.08
CA ALA A 39 8.43 -5.13 21.49
C ALA A 39 8.29 -5.31 23.01
N VAL A 40 8.94 -4.44 23.81
CA VAL A 40 9.00 -4.61 25.26
C VAL A 40 8.30 -3.48 26.00
N ILE A 41 8.61 -2.21 25.69
CA ILE A 41 8.08 -1.09 26.46
C ILE A 41 6.59 -0.83 26.16
N GLN A 42 6.20 -0.87 24.88
CA GLN A 42 4.80 -0.68 24.48
C GLN A 42 3.88 -1.83 24.94
N ALA A 43 4.43 -3.04 25.12
CA ALA A 43 3.68 -4.22 25.55
C ALA A 43 3.35 -4.24 27.06
N ILE A 44 4.18 -3.62 27.90
CA ILE A 44 4.01 -3.61 29.37
C ILE A 44 2.66 -3.01 29.81
N PRO A 45 2.22 -1.85 29.29
CA PRO A 45 0.92 -1.30 29.65
C PRO A 45 -0.26 -1.95 28.91
N SER A 46 -0.05 -2.72 27.82
CA SER A 46 -1.12 -3.20 26.94
C SER A 46 -2.20 -4.01 27.67
N TYR A 47 -1.81 -4.91 28.57
CA TYR A 47 -2.75 -5.71 29.37
C TYR A 47 -3.54 -4.87 30.38
N ALA A 48 -2.89 -3.88 31.00
CA ALA A 48 -3.61 -2.98 31.91
C ALA A 48 -4.57 -2.06 31.15
N MET A 49 -4.19 -1.61 29.95
CA MET A 49 -5.02 -0.77 29.08
C MET A 49 -6.23 -1.50 28.50
N SER A 50 -6.18 -2.83 28.35
CA SER A 50 -7.36 -3.61 27.92
C SER A 50 -8.42 -3.72 29.00
N CYS A 51 -8.04 -3.61 30.28
CA CYS A 51 -8.96 -3.75 31.41
C CYS A 51 -9.31 -2.41 32.06
N PHE A 52 -8.42 -1.42 31.98
CA PHE A 52 -8.54 -0.14 32.69
C PHE A 52 -8.05 1.03 31.83
N ARG A 53 -8.80 2.13 31.83
CA ARG A 53 -8.34 3.39 31.24
C ARG A 53 -7.26 4.02 32.13
N LEU A 54 -6.01 4.04 31.66
CA LEU A 54 -4.89 4.64 32.38
C LEU A 54 -5.03 6.17 32.49
N PRO A 55 -4.57 6.79 33.60
CA PRO A 55 -4.54 8.24 33.72
C PRO A 55 -3.65 8.88 32.64
N ALA A 56 -4.10 9.97 32.01
CA ALA A 56 -3.33 10.69 30.98
C ALA A 56 -1.90 11.04 31.44
N SER A 57 -1.75 11.49 32.69
CA SER A 57 -0.44 11.77 33.29
C SER A 57 0.51 10.56 33.29
N LEU A 58 0.01 9.34 33.48
CA LEU A 58 0.84 8.12 33.43
C LEU A 58 1.30 7.83 31.99
N CYS A 59 0.43 8.02 31.00
CA CYS A 59 0.76 7.86 29.58
C CYS A 59 1.82 8.87 29.13
N GLU A 60 1.72 10.13 29.58
CA GLU A 60 2.71 11.18 29.34
C GLU A 60 4.05 10.84 30.00
N GLU A 61 4.04 10.35 31.24
CA GLU A 61 5.25 9.92 31.96
C GLU A 61 5.96 8.76 31.23
N ILE A 62 5.23 7.71 30.80
CA ILE A 62 5.78 6.58 30.03
C ILE A 62 6.34 7.04 28.68
N SER A 63 5.62 7.91 27.97
CA SER A 63 6.05 8.46 26.68
C SER A 63 7.33 9.30 26.82
N SER A 64 7.41 10.11 27.88
CA SER A 64 8.62 10.87 28.23
C SER A 64 9.83 9.97 28.50
N MET A 65 9.64 8.84 29.19
CA MET A 65 10.70 7.87 29.45
C MET A 65 11.17 7.17 28.17
N ALA A 66 10.25 6.74 27.31
CA ALA A 66 10.58 6.13 26.01
C ALA A 66 11.31 7.11 25.08
N ASN A 67 10.87 8.37 25.05
CA ASN A 67 11.52 9.42 24.26
C ASN A 67 12.93 9.70 24.76
N ARG A 68 13.14 9.83 26.08
CA ARG A 68 14.48 10.02 26.67
C ARG A 68 15.41 8.86 26.33
N PHE A 69 14.92 7.63 26.43
CA PHE A 69 15.70 6.44 26.06
C PHE A 69 16.00 6.37 24.55
N TRP A 70 15.06 6.78 23.69
CA TRP A 70 15.27 6.81 22.24
C TRP A 70 16.32 7.85 21.82
N TRP A 71 16.26 9.05 22.40
CA TRP A 71 17.09 10.19 22.01
C TRP A 71 18.43 10.30 22.77
N GLY A 72 18.60 9.63 23.92
CA GLY A 72 19.84 9.72 24.70
C GLY A 72 21.06 9.10 24.01
N GLN A 73 22.21 9.77 23.90
CA GLN A 73 23.40 9.18 23.26
C GLN A 73 24.34 8.46 24.25
N ARG A 74 25.27 7.68 23.70
CA ARG A 74 26.38 7.04 24.44
C ARG A 74 27.38 8.14 24.80
N GLY A 75 27.37 8.61 26.05
CA GLY A 75 28.35 9.62 26.51
C GLY A 75 27.79 10.86 27.23
N GLY A 76 26.50 10.92 27.55
CA GLY A 76 25.96 11.94 28.46
C GLY A 76 25.47 13.24 27.83
N GLU A 77 25.73 13.50 26.54
CA GLU A 77 25.16 14.63 25.81
C GLU A 77 24.13 14.13 24.77
N GLY A 78 22.86 14.05 25.16
CA GLY A 78 21.77 13.76 24.21
C GLY A 78 21.20 15.05 23.63
N LYS A 79 21.16 15.18 22.29
CA LYS A 79 20.35 16.21 21.62
C LYS A 79 18.86 15.87 21.77
N PHE A 80 18.05 16.82 22.28
CA PHE A 80 16.61 16.63 22.36
C PHE A 80 15.96 16.84 20.99
N ILE A 81 14.73 16.35 20.81
CA ILE A 81 13.93 16.58 19.58
C ILE A 81 13.87 18.08 19.21
N GLY A 82 13.85 18.97 20.21
CA GLY A 82 13.89 20.42 20.01
C GLY A 82 15.14 20.90 19.27
N ASP A 83 16.29 20.31 19.55
CA ASP A 83 17.56 20.67 18.90
C ASP A 83 17.61 20.17 17.45
N VAL A 84 17.07 18.98 17.21
CA VAL A 84 16.92 18.41 15.85
C VAL A 84 15.98 19.27 15.00
N LEU A 85 14.88 19.74 15.60
CA LEU A 85 13.94 20.65 14.95
C LEU A 85 14.60 22.00 14.66
N LYS A 86 15.33 22.60 15.62
CA LYS A 86 16.08 23.84 15.39
C LYS A 86 17.13 23.70 14.27
N SER A 87 17.77 22.54 14.15
CA SER A 87 18.73 22.27 13.08
C SER A 87 18.07 22.20 11.69
N GLY A 88 16.96 21.48 11.56
CA GLY A 88 16.33 21.20 10.26
C GLY A 88 15.15 22.09 9.86
N LEU A 89 14.69 23.01 10.70
CA LEU A 89 13.68 24.00 10.33
C LEU A 89 14.30 25.22 9.64
N ARG A 90 13.61 25.73 8.62
CA ARG A 90 13.90 27.00 7.95
C ARG A 90 12.60 27.72 7.59
N TRP A 91 12.65 29.04 7.49
CA TRP A 91 11.57 29.85 6.98
C TRP A 91 11.46 29.75 5.46
N ARG A 92 10.22 29.71 4.99
CA ARG A 92 9.84 29.93 3.60
C ARG A 92 9.22 31.32 3.53
N VAL A 93 9.91 32.21 2.80
CA VAL A 93 9.47 33.59 2.57
C VAL A 93 8.10 33.60 1.89
N GLY A 94 7.17 34.30 2.50
CA GLY A 94 5.89 34.71 1.93
C GLY A 94 5.85 36.23 1.86
N SER A 95 5.36 36.85 2.93
CA SER A 95 5.32 38.31 3.13
C SER A 95 6.66 38.89 3.56
N GLY A 96 7.52 38.12 4.24
CA GLY A 96 8.81 38.59 4.75
C GLY A 96 8.74 39.32 6.09
N VAL A 97 7.56 39.79 6.52
CA VAL A 97 7.32 40.54 7.77
C VAL A 97 7.78 39.78 9.03
N GLY A 98 7.64 38.45 9.03
CA GLY A 98 7.96 37.62 10.20
C GLY A 98 9.37 37.05 10.21
N ILE A 99 10.23 37.45 9.27
CA ILE A 99 11.55 36.84 9.06
C ILE A 99 12.63 37.91 9.21
N ASN A 100 13.49 37.77 10.20
CA ASN A 100 14.65 38.64 10.35
C ASN A 100 15.70 38.31 9.27
N VAL A 101 16.20 39.32 8.57
CA VAL A 101 17.14 39.16 7.45
C VAL A 101 18.39 38.40 7.88
N TRP A 102 18.95 38.73 9.04
CA TRP A 102 20.30 38.30 9.46
C TRP A 102 20.27 37.04 10.34
N ASN A 103 19.30 36.95 11.25
CA ASN A 103 19.27 35.96 12.31
C ASN A 103 18.53 34.67 11.91
N ASP A 104 17.54 34.76 11.03
CA ASP A 104 16.70 33.64 10.66
C ASP A 104 17.28 32.80 9.51
N LYS A 105 16.93 31.51 9.50
CA LYS A 105 17.27 30.58 8.41
C LYS A 105 16.20 30.67 7.31
N TRP A 106 16.40 31.45 6.25
CA TRP A 106 15.39 31.63 5.19
C TRP A 106 15.90 31.41 3.75
N LEU A 107 17.22 31.31 3.55
CA LEU A 107 17.79 31.06 2.23
C LEU A 107 17.63 29.59 1.80
N PRO A 108 17.54 29.29 0.49
CA PRO A 108 17.49 27.92 -0.03
C PRO A 108 18.86 27.23 -0.14
N CYS A 109 19.91 27.73 0.54
CA CYS A 109 21.26 27.18 0.46
C CYS A 109 21.52 26.10 1.54
N PRO A 110 21.92 24.86 1.17
CA PRO A 110 22.03 23.73 2.09
C PRO A 110 23.10 23.85 3.18
N THR A 111 24.05 24.78 3.06
CA THR A 111 25.21 24.85 3.95
C THR A 111 24.86 25.47 5.30
N THR A 112 24.09 26.56 5.31
CA THR A 112 23.75 27.31 6.55
C THR A 112 22.31 27.79 6.60
N TYR A 113 21.61 27.87 5.45
CA TYR A 113 20.32 28.53 5.28
C TYR A 113 20.27 30.02 5.74
N LYS A 114 21.42 30.60 6.10
CA LYS A 114 21.61 31.98 6.57
C LYS A 114 22.49 32.75 5.60
N LEU A 115 22.36 34.08 5.63
CA LEU A 115 23.25 34.99 4.92
C LEU A 115 24.69 34.85 5.41
N ILE A 116 25.63 35.06 4.50
CA ILE A 116 27.06 35.13 4.80
C ILE A 116 27.56 36.58 4.66
N SER A 117 26.79 37.41 3.95
CA SER A 117 27.07 38.84 3.80
C SER A 117 27.20 39.55 5.16
N PRO A 118 28.22 40.40 5.35
CA PRO A 118 28.40 41.16 6.58
C PRO A 118 27.30 42.21 6.75
N ILE A 119 26.85 42.43 7.98
CA ILE A 119 25.88 43.48 8.33
C ILE A 119 26.57 44.84 8.12
N ARG A 120 26.09 45.64 7.16
CA ARG A 120 26.71 46.94 6.82
C ARG A 120 25.73 48.09 6.59
N VAL A 121 24.50 47.82 6.16
CA VAL A 121 23.59 48.86 5.62
C VAL A 121 22.20 48.87 6.28
N LEU A 122 21.58 47.71 6.49
CA LEU A 122 20.30 47.62 7.21
C LEU A 122 20.52 47.40 8.71
N ASN A 123 19.55 47.86 9.52
CA ASN A 123 19.48 47.57 10.95
C ASN A 123 19.50 46.05 11.22
N GLU A 124 20.01 45.64 12.38
CA GLU A 124 20.08 44.22 12.80
C GLU A 124 18.69 43.58 12.93
N ASP A 125 17.66 44.38 13.19
CA ASP A 125 16.28 43.94 13.31
C ASP A 125 15.49 44.01 11.99
N ALA A 126 16.15 44.33 10.88
CA ALA A 126 15.48 44.40 9.58
C ALA A 126 14.86 43.06 9.18
N THR A 127 13.63 43.12 8.69
CA THR A 127 12.85 41.99 8.21
C THR A 127 12.85 41.89 6.69
N VAL A 128 12.56 40.70 6.16
CA VAL A 128 12.72 40.39 4.72
C VAL A 128 11.77 41.20 3.83
N ASP A 129 10.62 41.67 4.35
CA ASP A 129 9.69 42.55 3.63
C ASP A 129 10.35 43.87 3.17
N SER A 130 11.33 44.39 3.91
CA SER A 130 12.07 45.59 3.50
C SER A 130 12.77 45.43 2.13
N LEU A 131 13.12 44.20 1.78
CA LEU A 131 13.78 43.81 0.53
C LEU A 131 12.79 43.53 -0.62
N ILE A 132 11.49 43.52 -0.33
CA ILE A 132 10.40 43.21 -1.26
C ILE A 132 9.70 44.52 -1.67
N ASP A 133 9.34 44.62 -2.95
CA ASP A 133 8.39 45.62 -3.43
C ASP A 133 6.97 45.06 -3.25
N ASP A 134 6.21 45.63 -2.31
CA ASP A 134 4.87 45.14 -1.95
C ASP A 134 3.83 45.25 -3.07
N ASN A 135 4.02 46.18 -4.01
CA ASN A 135 3.08 46.36 -5.13
C ASN A 135 3.32 45.32 -6.22
N LEU A 136 4.60 45.05 -6.51
CA LEU A 136 5.00 44.16 -7.60
C LEU A 136 5.25 42.71 -7.12
N MET A 137 5.36 42.49 -5.80
CA MET A 137 5.87 41.27 -5.18
C MET A 137 7.15 40.77 -5.86
N THR A 138 8.08 41.70 -6.09
CA THR A 138 9.40 41.43 -6.66
C THR A 138 10.50 41.87 -5.71
N TRP A 139 11.67 41.25 -5.83
CA TRP A 139 12.83 41.67 -5.07
C TRP A 139 13.33 43.03 -5.54
N LYS A 140 13.66 43.93 -4.61
CA LYS A 140 14.33 45.21 -4.91
C LYS A 140 15.78 44.95 -5.31
N VAL A 141 16.03 44.50 -6.55
CA VAL A 141 17.33 43.98 -7.00
C VAL A 141 18.48 44.98 -6.82
N ASN A 142 18.24 46.27 -7.03
CA ASN A 142 19.27 47.30 -6.84
C ASN A 142 19.67 47.41 -5.36
N LEU A 143 18.69 47.44 -4.46
CA LEU A 143 18.89 47.42 -3.02
C LEU A 143 19.61 46.12 -2.56
N LEU A 144 19.25 44.96 -3.13
CA LEU A 144 19.95 43.70 -2.84
C LEU A 144 21.44 43.77 -3.20
N LYS A 145 21.79 44.36 -4.36
CA LYS A 145 23.19 44.51 -4.80
C LYS A 145 24.00 45.47 -3.95
N GLU A 146 23.35 46.46 -3.35
CA GLU A 146 23.99 47.40 -2.43
C GLU A 146 24.26 46.77 -1.06
N ILE A 147 23.38 45.87 -0.60
CA ILE A 147 23.41 45.31 0.75
C ILE A 147 24.19 43.99 0.83
N PHE A 148 24.03 43.10 -0.15
CA PHE A 148 24.51 41.72 -0.08
C PHE A 148 25.63 41.44 -1.08
N LEU A 149 26.48 40.46 -0.74
CA LEU A 149 27.48 39.92 -1.65
C LEU A 149 26.80 39.30 -2.89
N PRO A 150 27.42 39.34 -4.08
CA PRO A 150 26.82 38.84 -5.32
C PRO A 150 26.24 37.43 -5.22
N ARG A 151 26.92 36.53 -4.48
CA ARG A 151 26.45 35.18 -4.21
C ARG A 151 25.10 35.15 -3.48
N ASP A 152 24.93 35.96 -2.44
CA ASP A 152 23.71 35.99 -1.64
C ASP A 152 22.57 36.65 -2.44
N VAL A 153 22.88 37.67 -3.25
CA VAL A 153 21.93 38.28 -4.19
C VAL A 153 21.37 37.25 -5.16
N ASP A 154 22.24 36.43 -5.76
CA ASP A 154 21.83 35.38 -6.69
C ASP A 154 20.95 34.33 -6.02
N VAL A 155 21.27 33.96 -4.78
CA VAL A 155 20.47 32.99 -3.99
C VAL A 155 19.12 33.57 -3.60
N ILE A 156 19.04 34.83 -3.18
CA ILE A 156 17.78 35.52 -2.84
C ILE A 156 16.89 35.62 -4.08
N LYS A 157 17.44 36.02 -5.22
CA LYS A 157 16.70 36.13 -6.50
C LYS A 157 16.05 34.82 -6.93
N GLN A 158 16.59 33.67 -6.53
CA GLN A 158 16.01 32.36 -6.82
C GLN A 158 14.80 32.01 -5.94
N ILE A 159 14.51 32.78 -4.88
CA ILE A 159 13.32 32.60 -4.05
C ILE A 159 12.13 33.21 -4.78
N PRO A 160 11.15 32.41 -5.24
CA PRO A 160 9.98 32.94 -5.92
C PRO A 160 9.03 33.60 -4.92
N LEU A 161 8.73 34.87 -5.15
CA LEU A 161 7.70 35.61 -4.42
C LEU A 161 6.33 35.38 -5.08
N SER A 162 5.26 35.39 -4.28
CA SER A 162 3.91 35.15 -4.77
C SER A 162 3.09 36.43 -4.73
N LEU A 163 2.44 36.78 -5.84
CA LEU A 163 1.50 37.90 -5.93
C LEU A 163 0.33 37.82 -4.92
N ARG A 164 0.07 36.63 -4.36
CA ARG A 164 -0.97 36.43 -3.33
C ARG A 164 -0.53 36.84 -1.93
N ASN A 165 0.72 37.28 -1.77
CA ASN A 165 1.33 37.70 -0.50
C ASN A 165 0.99 36.77 0.70
N PRO A 166 1.32 35.47 0.63
CA PRO A 166 0.98 34.52 1.69
C PRO A 166 1.82 34.77 2.96
N CYS A 167 1.31 34.40 4.14
CA CYS A 167 2.10 34.49 5.38
C CYS A 167 3.35 33.59 5.34
N ASP A 168 4.40 34.04 6.03
CA ASP A 168 5.65 33.30 6.24
C ASP A 168 5.40 31.96 6.95
N LYS A 169 6.15 30.90 6.56
CA LYS A 169 5.97 29.56 7.16
C LYS A 169 7.30 28.88 7.48
N LEU A 170 7.38 28.26 8.65
CA LEU A 170 8.44 27.30 8.97
C LEU A 170 8.23 25.98 8.23
N ILE A 171 9.26 25.51 7.56
CA ILE A 171 9.28 24.26 6.80
C ILE A 171 10.48 23.39 7.19
N TRP A 172 10.31 22.08 7.06
CA TRP A 172 11.37 21.10 7.28
C TRP A 172 12.26 20.97 6.05
N SER A 173 13.55 21.29 6.18
CA SER A 173 14.52 21.28 5.08
C SER A 173 14.88 19.87 4.61
N GLY A 174 14.73 18.84 5.46
CA GLY A 174 15.05 17.45 5.12
C GLY A 174 14.07 16.78 4.15
N THR A 175 13.08 17.51 3.61
CA THR A 175 12.10 16.98 2.64
C THR A 175 11.75 18.02 1.58
N THR A 176 11.45 17.56 0.37
CA THR A 176 11.09 18.43 -0.76
C THR A 176 9.71 19.08 -0.62
N ASN A 177 8.82 18.50 0.19
CA ASN A 177 7.48 19.05 0.47
C ASN A 177 7.43 19.92 1.74
N GLY A 178 8.57 20.10 2.42
CA GLY A 178 8.66 20.89 3.65
C GLY A 178 8.03 20.25 4.90
N LYS A 179 7.60 18.97 4.85
CA LYS A 179 6.96 18.28 5.97
C LYS A 179 7.97 17.48 6.80
N PHE A 180 7.92 17.62 8.12
CA PHE A 180 8.76 16.83 9.01
C PHE A 180 8.47 15.33 8.90
N SER A 181 9.51 14.51 8.91
CA SER A 181 9.38 13.06 9.08
C SER A 181 10.52 12.52 9.94
N ILE A 182 10.23 11.49 10.73
CA ILE A 182 11.25 10.82 11.57
C ILE A 182 12.41 10.29 10.71
N LYS A 183 12.10 9.76 9.52
CA LYS A 183 13.10 9.26 8.56
C LYS A 183 14.05 10.36 8.10
N SER A 184 13.54 11.52 7.70
CA SER A 184 14.39 12.64 7.25
C SER A 184 15.17 13.27 8.40
N ALA A 185 14.60 13.31 9.61
CA ALA A 185 15.33 13.72 10.82
C ALA A 185 16.49 12.77 11.16
N TYR A 186 16.28 11.45 11.04
CA TYR A 186 17.34 10.46 11.20
C TYR A 186 18.47 10.65 10.18
N HIS A 187 18.14 10.86 8.90
CA HIS A 187 19.17 11.10 7.87
C HIS A 187 19.95 12.39 8.11
N LEU A 188 19.30 13.45 8.60
CA LEU A 188 19.97 14.69 8.97
C LEU A 188 21.00 14.45 10.10
N LEU A 189 20.60 13.76 11.17
CA LEU A 189 21.50 13.41 12.27
C LEU A 189 22.63 12.47 11.85
N LEU A 190 22.33 11.49 10.99
CA LEU A 190 23.33 10.57 10.46
C LEU A 190 24.34 11.32 9.59
N SER A 191 23.89 12.28 8.78
CA SER A 191 24.78 13.13 7.98
C SER A 191 25.66 14.03 8.85
N GLU A 192 25.14 14.62 9.92
CA GLU A 192 25.93 15.40 10.89
C GLU A 192 27.01 14.52 11.56
N ALA A 193 26.64 13.33 12.03
CA ALA A 193 27.56 12.39 12.66
C ALA A 193 28.67 11.92 11.70
N ASN A 194 28.32 11.70 10.42
CA ASN A 194 29.29 11.34 9.39
C ASN A 194 30.17 12.54 8.97
N SER A 195 29.70 13.78 9.15
CA SER A 195 30.47 15.00 8.86
C SER A 195 31.53 15.29 9.92
N SER A 196 31.29 14.86 11.18
CA SER A 196 32.26 15.00 12.29
C SER A 196 33.43 14.00 12.24
N LEU A 197 33.33 12.94 11.44
CA LEU A 197 34.48 12.10 11.07
C LEU A 197 35.02 12.64 9.75
N GLY A 198 36.18 13.29 9.77
CA GLY A 198 36.75 14.04 8.65
C GLY A 198 36.57 13.36 7.28
N SER A 199 35.82 14.01 6.38
CA SER A 199 35.60 13.53 5.01
C SER A 199 36.81 13.80 4.12
N SER A 200 37.44 12.76 3.60
CA SER A 200 38.14 12.84 2.32
C SER A 200 37.10 12.99 1.20
N SER A 201 37.29 13.95 0.32
CA SER A 201 36.33 14.56 -0.61
C SER A 201 35.80 13.66 -1.75
N THR A 202 35.94 12.33 -1.68
CA THR A 202 35.64 11.40 -2.80
C THR A 202 34.59 10.31 -2.52
N GLY A 203 34.19 10.07 -1.26
CA GLY A 203 33.37 8.89 -0.91
C GLY A 203 31.94 8.87 -1.49
N GLY A 204 31.25 10.00 -1.56
CA GLY A 204 29.82 10.04 -1.91
C GLY A 204 29.49 9.78 -3.39
N SER A 205 30.43 10.02 -4.30
CA SER A 205 30.26 9.75 -5.75
C SER A 205 30.63 8.32 -6.09
N LEU A 206 31.73 7.83 -5.52
CA LEU A 206 32.23 6.48 -5.73
C LEU A 206 31.24 5.41 -5.22
N ASP A 207 30.59 5.67 -4.09
CA ASP A 207 29.55 4.79 -3.54
C ASP A 207 28.35 4.67 -4.46
N LYS A 208 27.86 5.79 -5.00
CA LYS A 208 26.72 5.75 -5.94
C LYS A 208 27.08 4.96 -7.20
N HIS A 209 28.30 5.14 -7.72
CA HIS A 209 28.78 4.40 -8.89
C HIS A 209 28.85 2.89 -8.63
N LEU A 210 29.48 2.49 -7.52
CA LEU A 210 29.61 1.09 -7.13
C LEU A 210 28.25 0.43 -6.91
N TRP A 211 27.34 1.07 -6.15
CA TRP A 211 26.03 0.48 -5.85
C TRP A 211 25.16 0.37 -7.09
N SER A 212 25.16 1.38 -7.97
CA SER A 212 24.39 1.33 -9.22
C SER A 212 24.79 0.11 -10.06
N ASN A 213 26.09 -0.13 -10.23
CA ASN A 213 26.61 -1.24 -11.03
C ASN A 213 26.40 -2.61 -10.39
N ILE A 214 26.53 -2.74 -9.06
CA ILE A 214 26.22 -4.00 -8.36
C ILE A 214 24.75 -4.37 -8.56
N TRP A 215 23.82 -3.41 -8.43
CA TRP A 215 22.39 -3.69 -8.52
C TRP A 215 21.88 -3.88 -9.96
N SER A 216 22.53 -3.29 -10.96
CA SER A 216 22.21 -3.47 -12.38
C SER A 216 22.86 -4.68 -13.05
N SER A 217 23.85 -5.32 -12.40
CA SER A 217 24.60 -6.47 -12.96
C SER A 217 23.71 -7.66 -13.34
N GLN A 218 24.02 -8.32 -14.46
CA GLN A 218 23.28 -9.49 -14.98
C GLN A 218 23.69 -10.80 -14.28
N VAL A 219 23.48 -10.85 -12.96
CA VAL A 219 23.71 -12.03 -12.10
C VAL A 219 22.49 -12.38 -11.26
N GLN A 220 22.49 -13.58 -10.68
CA GLN A 220 21.43 -14.01 -9.76
C GLN A 220 21.27 -13.02 -8.57
N PRO A 221 20.04 -12.71 -8.13
CA PRO A 221 19.80 -11.71 -7.08
C PRO A 221 20.57 -11.93 -5.77
N LYS A 222 20.80 -13.20 -5.39
CA LYS A 222 21.57 -13.56 -4.19
C LYS A 222 23.04 -13.10 -4.27
N ILE A 223 23.62 -13.08 -5.48
CA ILE A 223 25.00 -12.68 -5.74
C ILE A 223 25.11 -11.15 -5.63
N ARG A 224 24.13 -10.39 -6.13
CA ARG A 224 24.08 -8.92 -5.94
C ARG A 224 24.10 -8.54 -4.46
N LEU A 225 23.25 -9.20 -3.66
CA LEU A 225 23.18 -8.98 -2.22
C LEU A 225 24.50 -9.36 -1.52
N PHE A 226 25.13 -10.46 -1.93
CA PHE A 226 26.43 -10.86 -1.43
C PHE A 226 27.52 -9.82 -1.73
N MET A 227 27.65 -9.39 -2.99
CA MET A 227 28.64 -8.40 -3.40
C MET A 227 28.48 -7.09 -2.62
N TRP A 228 27.24 -6.63 -2.42
CA TRP A 228 26.95 -5.46 -1.58
C TRP A 228 27.46 -5.64 -0.13
N ARG A 229 27.20 -6.81 0.49
CA ARG A 229 27.68 -7.12 1.85
C ARG A 229 29.20 -7.27 1.93
N ALA A 230 29.82 -7.81 0.88
CA ALA A 230 31.25 -7.98 0.78
C ALA A 230 31.97 -6.62 0.67
N CYS A 231 31.49 -5.73 -0.21
CA CYS A 231 32.05 -4.38 -0.39
C CYS A 231 31.82 -3.45 0.82
N LEU A 232 30.80 -3.71 1.64
CA LEU A 232 30.60 -3.02 2.91
C LEU A 232 31.41 -3.62 4.07
N ASP A 233 32.16 -4.69 3.82
CA ASP A 233 32.83 -5.48 4.84
C ASP A 233 31.90 -5.81 6.02
N ILE A 234 30.75 -6.45 5.75
CA ILE A 234 29.81 -6.91 6.79
C ILE A 234 29.54 -8.42 6.73
N LEU A 235 30.33 -9.15 5.95
CA LEU A 235 30.30 -10.61 5.96
C LEU A 235 30.77 -11.17 7.33
N PRO A 236 30.22 -12.32 7.78
CA PRO A 236 30.57 -12.96 9.04
C PRO A 236 31.92 -13.69 8.93
N THR A 237 32.99 -12.92 8.77
CA THR A 237 34.36 -13.40 8.73
C THR A 237 34.86 -13.73 10.15
N ARG A 238 35.92 -14.52 10.28
CA ARG A 238 36.41 -14.95 11.61
C ARG A 238 36.88 -13.78 12.47
N THR A 239 37.44 -12.72 11.88
CA THR A 239 37.75 -11.48 12.63
C THR A 239 36.51 -10.90 13.30
N LYS A 240 35.41 -10.70 12.57
CA LYS A 240 34.16 -10.15 13.13
C LYS A 240 33.47 -11.06 14.15
N LEU A 241 33.63 -12.38 13.99
CA LEU A 241 33.08 -13.35 14.94
C LEU A 241 33.95 -13.44 16.21
N PHE A 242 35.26 -13.26 16.08
CA PHE A 242 36.20 -13.15 17.20
C PHE A 242 35.94 -11.89 18.03
N ASP A 243 35.76 -10.73 17.39
CA ASP A 243 35.41 -9.47 18.06
C ASP A 243 34.09 -9.55 18.85
N LYS A 244 33.20 -10.47 18.43
CA LYS A 244 31.92 -10.75 19.09
C LYS A 244 32.01 -11.86 20.16
N GLY A 245 33.19 -12.40 20.42
CA GLY A 245 33.42 -13.48 21.37
C GLY A 245 32.83 -14.83 20.97
N ILE A 246 32.48 -15.03 19.69
CA ILE A 246 31.87 -16.26 19.18
C ILE A 246 32.94 -17.30 18.82
N LEU A 247 34.10 -16.85 18.32
CA LEU A 247 35.24 -17.70 17.97
C LEU A 247 36.47 -17.35 18.81
N HIS A 248 37.32 -18.34 19.04
CA HIS A 248 38.59 -18.18 19.77
C HIS A 248 39.79 -17.89 18.86
N SER A 249 39.61 -17.89 17.54
CA SER A 249 40.66 -17.60 16.57
C SER A 249 40.09 -16.82 15.38
N PHE A 250 40.85 -15.81 14.95
CA PHE A 250 40.55 -14.93 13.81
C PHE A 250 41.32 -15.29 12.53
N SER A 251 42.23 -16.26 12.57
CA SER A 251 43.09 -16.64 11.43
C SER A 251 42.31 -17.30 10.30
N CYS A 252 42.71 -17.02 9.06
CA CYS A 252 42.17 -17.62 7.84
C CYS A 252 42.50 -19.12 7.78
N GLN A 253 41.51 -19.96 7.47
CA GLN A 253 41.72 -21.42 7.47
C GLN A 253 42.38 -21.97 6.19
N TRP A 254 42.64 -21.12 5.19
CA TRP A 254 43.33 -21.53 3.97
C TRP A 254 44.82 -21.24 3.98
N CYS A 255 45.22 -20.06 4.47
CA CYS A 255 46.64 -19.71 4.58
C CYS A 255 47.20 -19.91 5.98
N GLU A 256 46.34 -19.95 7.02
CA GLU A 256 46.69 -20.09 8.44
C GLU A 256 47.58 -18.98 9.03
N THR A 257 48.07 -18.05 8.20
CA THR A 257 49.00 -16.99 8.60
C THR A 257 48.31 -15.66 8.90
N GLU A 258 47.32 -15.27 8.09
CA GLU A 258 46.71 -13.93 8.13
C GLU A 258 45.32 -13.94 8.76
N PRO A 259 44.85 -12.80 9.32
CA PRO A 259 43.48 -12.64 9.78
C PRO A 259 42.44 -12.79 8.67
N GLU A 260 41.36 -13.53 8.93
CA GLU A 260 40.28 -13.73 7.98
C GLU A 260 39.37 -12.49 7.89
N THR A 261 39.71 -11.56 6.99
CA THR A 261 38.86 -10.41 6.61
C THR A 261 38.13 -10.68 5.28
N SER A 262 37.13 -9.86 4.92
CA SER A 262 36.42 -10.02 3.63
C SER A 262 37.38 -9.80 2.46
N SER A 263 38.27 -8.80 2.58
CA SER A 263 39.33 -8.56 1.59
C SER A 263 40.30 -9.73 1.49
N HIS A 264 40.72 -10.29 2.63
CA HIS A 264 41.64 -11.41 2.63
C HIS A 264 41.02 -12.65 1.96
N VAL A 265 39.85 -13.11 2.39
CA VAL A 265 39.25 -14.35 1.88
C VAL A 265 38.86 -14.27 0.41
N LEU A 266 38.37 -13.11 -0.04
CA LEU A 266 37.82 -12.97 -1.39
C LEU A 266 38.87 -12.53 -2.42
N TRP A 267 39.97 -11.91 -1.99
CA TRP A 267 40.98 -11.34 -2.89
C TRP A 267 42.40 -11.71 -2.48
N GLN A 268 42.85 -11.32 -1.29
CA GLN A 268 44.29 -11.29 -0.96
C GLN A 268 44.86 -12.67 -0.57
N CYS A 269 44.02 -13.64 -0.22
CA CYS A 269 44.46 -14.96 0.20
C CYS A 269 45.13 -15.71 -0.95
N ALA A 270 46.26 -16.36 -0.68
CA ALA A 270 47.00 -17.16 -1.67
C ALA A 270 46.13 -18.22 -2.37
N PHE A 271 45.14 -18.79 -1.67
CA PHE A 271 44.17 -19.69 -2.29
C PHE A 271 43.20 -18.96 -3.24
N ALA A 272 42.68 -17.81 -2.84
CA ALA A 272 41.79 -17.00 -3.67
C ALA A 272 42.51 -16.50 -4.94
N GLN A 273 43.76 -16.04 -4.82
CA GLN A 273 44.60 -15.65 -5.96
C GLN A 273 44.79 -16.80 -6.97
N LYS A 274 44.97 -18.04 -6.51
CA LYS A 274 45.01 -19.21 -7.42
C LYS A 274 43.70 -19.40 -8.19
N VAL A 275 42.55 -19.16 -7.55
CA VAL A 275 41.22 -19.22 -8.21
C VAL A 275 41.07 -18.11 -9.24
N TRP A 276 41.48 -16.88 -8.88
CA TRP A 276 41.43 -15.73 -9.77
C TRP A 276 42.35 -15.89 -10.99
N ASN A 277 43.55 -16.42 -10.81
CA ASN A 277 44.50 -16.70 -11.91
C ASN A 277 44.06 -17.83 -12.84
N ALA A 278 43.27 -18.78 -12.35
CA ALA A 278 42.69 -19.86 -13.16
C ALA A 278 41.37 -19.46 -13.84
N CYS A 279 40.76 -18.34 -13.42
CA CYS A 279 39.51 -17.84 -13.97
C CYS A 279 39.73 -17.31 -15.41
N PRO A 280 38.78 -17.54 -16.35
CA PRO A 280 38.91 -17.09 -17.73
C PRO A 280 38.79 -15.56 -17.91
N VAL A 281 38.47 -14.80 -16.86
CA VAL A 281 38.37 -13.34 -16.90
C VAL A 281 39.75 -12.73 -16.62
N PRO A 282 40.36 -12.00 -17.57
CA PRO A 282 41.70 -11.46 -17.40
C PRO A 282 41.68 -10.26 -16.45
N ILE A 283 42.19 -10.45 -15.23
CA ILE A 283 42.25 -9.38 -14.23
C ILE A 283 43.20 -8.27 -14.71
N PRO A 284 42.82 -6.97 -14.63
CA PRO A 284 43.66 -5.89 -15.13
C PRO A 284 44.96 -5.80 -14.34
N ALA A 285 46.08 -5.50 -15.03
CA ALA A 285 47.40 -5.34 -14.38
C ALA A 285 47.45 -4.20 -13.34
N SER A 286 46.46 -3.30 -13.35
CA SER A 286 46.28 -2.25 -12.34
C SER A 286 45.77 -2.77 -10.99
N CYS A 287 45.24 -3.99 -10.93
CA CYS A 287 44.71 -4.59 -9.70
C CYS A 287 45.82 -5.30 -8.91
N ASN A 288 46.40 -4.60 -7.93
CA ASN A 288 47.38 -5.18 -7.02
C ASN A 288 46.71 -6.12 -5.98
N GLU A 289 47.37 -7.20 -5.60
CA GLU A 289 46.97 -8.13 -4.53
C GLU A 289 46.72 -7.43 -3.18
N ASN A 290 47.36 -6.27 -2.94
CA ASN A 290 47.17 -5.49 -1.71
C ASN A 290 45.87 -4.66 -1.65
N LEU A 291 45.10 -4.59 -2.74
CA LEU A 291 43.85 -3.83 -2.77
C LEU A 291 42.82 -4.40 -1.79
N SER A 292 41.92 -3.54 -1.30
CA SER A 292 40.72 -4.02 -0.63
C SER A 292 39.79 -4.70 -1.67
N PHE A 293 38.97 -5.65 -1.24
CA PHE A 293 38.02 -6.29 -2.16
C PHE A 293 37.03 -5.27 -2.78
N ARG A 294 36.72 -4.19 -2.06
CA ARG A 294 35.90 -3.08 -2.55
C ARG A 294 36.61 -2.34 -3.69
N ASP A 295 37.87 -1.97 -3.51
CA ASP A 295 38.62 -1.20 -4.52
C ASP A 295 38.90 -2.05 -5.76
N PHE A 296 39.21 -3.35 -5.56
CA PHE A 296 39.28 -4.34 -6.64
C PHE A 296 37.96 -4.39 -7.44
N THR A 297 36.82 -4.45 -6.75
CA THR A 297 35.50 -4.50 -7.39
C THR A 297 35.20 -3.22 -8.19
N VAL A 298 35.54 -2.05 -7.66
CA VAL A 298 35.37 -0.76 -8.36
C VAL A 298 36.21 -0.74 -9.64
N HIS A 299 37.49 -1.11 -9.57
CA HIS A 299 38.37 -1.18 -10.74
C HIS A 299 37.84 -2.14 -11.81
N CYS A 300 37.32 -3.30 -11.42
CA CYS A 300 36.78 -4.27 -12.38
C CYS A 300 35.51 -3.76 -13.07
N ILE A 301 34.63 -3.07 -12.34
CA ILE A 301 33.40 -2.47 -12.90
C ILE A 301 33.71 -1.43 -13.98
N ASP A 302 34.80 -0.68 -13.84
CA ASP A 302 35.18 0.37 -14.79
C ASP A 302 35.79 -0.19 -16.09
N VAL A 303 36.27 -1.44 -16.07
CA VAL A 303 37.05 -2.04 -17.17
C VAL A 303 36.31 -3.15 -17.90
N PHE A 304 35.47 -3.92 -17.21
CA PHE A 304 34.88 -5.14 -17.73
C PHE A 304 33.48 -4.97 -18.33
N ASP A 305 33.17 -5.81 -19.32
CA ASP A 305 31.83 -5.90 -19.88
C ASP A 305 30.85 -6.66 -18.96
N ALA A 306 29.56 -6.65 -19.32
CA ALA A 306 28.51 -7.27 -18.51
C ALA A 306 28.70 -8.79 -18.30
N THR A 307 29.29 -9.50 -19.26
CA THR A 307 29.53 -10.94 -19.18
C THR A 307 30.69 -11.24 -18.23
N GLN A 308 31.78 -10.49 -18.37
CA GLN A 308 32.95 -10.57 -17.51
C GLN A 308 32.59 -10.21 -16.06
N ILE A 309 31.78 -9.18 -15.84
CA ILE A 309 31.25 -8.82 -14.51
C ILE A 309 30.40 -9.95 -13.92
N ALA A 310 29.58 -10.61 -14.73
CA ALA A 310 28.75 -11.71 -14.26
C ALA A 310 29.59 -12.91 -13.78
N ILE A 311 30.63 -13.26 -14.54
CA ILE A 311 31.57 -14.31 -14.16
C ILE A 311 32.33 -13.90 -12.90
N LEU A 312 32.86 -12.67 -12.83
CA LEU A 312 33.63 -12.18 -11.69
C LEU A 312 32.82 -12.19 -10.38
N PHE A 313 31.60 -11.65 -10.38
CA PHE A 313 30.75 -11.64 -9.19
C PHE A 313 30.38 -13.05 -8.74
N THR A 314 30.15 -13.95 -9.70
CA THR A 314 29.82 -15.35 -9.40
C THR A 314 31.04 -16.11 -8.87
N THR A 315 32.25 -15.79 -9.33
CA THR A 315 33.51 -16.36 -8.81
C THR A 315 33.74 -15.95 -7.36
N ALA A 316 33.55 -14.67 -7.02
CA ALA A 316 33.65 -14.21 -5.63
C ALA A 316 32.63 -14.92 -4.71
N TRP A 317 31.41 -15.15 -5.21
CA TRP A 317 30.38 -15.92 -4.49
C TRP A 317 30.77 -17.39 -4.29
N GLU A 318 31.34 -18.05 -5.30
CA GLU A 318 31.77 -19.44 -5.16
C GLU A 318 33.02 -19.61 -4.30
N ILE A 319 33.93 -18.64 -4.26
CA ILE A 319 35.03 -18.57 -3.28
C ILE A 319 34.45 -18.53 -1.86
N TRP A 320 33.49 -17.64 -1.59
CA TRP A 320 32.82 -17.58 -0.28
C TRP A 320 32.12 -18.90 0.09
N ASN A 321 31.46 -19.54 -0.86
CA ASN A 321 30.81 -20.83 -0.62
C ASN A 321 31.82 -21.96 -0.41
N ALA A 322 32.95 -21.96 -1.11
CA ALA A 322 34.03 -22.91 -0.89
C ALA A 322 34.59 -22.80 0.52
N ARG A 323 34.79 -21.56 1.01
CA ARG A 323 35.17 -21.30 2.41
C ARG A 323 34.14 -21.87 3.36
N ASN A 324 32.85 -21.61 3.13
CA ASN A 324 31.80 -22.12 4.02
C ASN A 324 31.73 -23.65 4.02
N ARG A 325 31.86 -24.32 2.87
CA ARG A 325 31.91 -25.78 2.80
C ARG A 325 33.13 -26.36 3.53
N PHE A 326 34.26 -25.67 3.47
CA PHE A 326 35.43 -26.05 4.26
C PHE A 326 35.16 -25.91 5.75
N ASN A 327 34.55 -24.80 6.19
CA ASN A 327 34.31 -24.54 7.61
C ASN A 327 33.22 -25.42 8.24
N TRP A 328 32.16 -25.73 7.50
CA TRP A 328 30.99 -26.44 8.05
C TRP A 328 31.00 -27.93 7.73
N ASP A 329 31.46 -28.31 6.54
CA ASP A 329 31.38 -29.67 6.02
C ASP A 329 32.75 -30.35 5.88
N ASN A 330 33.84 -29.66 6.25
CA ASN A 330 35.24 -30.09 6.04
C ASN A 330 35.54 -30.48 4.59
N LYS A 331 34.79 -29.92 3.63
CA LYS A 331 34.89 -30.26 2.21
C LYS A 331 35.89 -29.35 1.50
N ILE A 332 36.99 -29.92 1.03
CA ILE A 332 37.99 -29.23 0.21
C ILE A 332 37.46 -29.10 -1.22
N SER A 333 37.41 -27.88 -1.75
CA SER A 333 37.07 -27.60 -3.16
C SER A 333 38.36 -27.30 -3.92
N THR A 334 38.56 -27.89 -5.09
CA THR A 334 39.73 -27.58 -5.92
C THR A 334 39.58 -26.22 -6.58
N VAL A 335 40.69 -25.64 -7.03
CA VAL A 335 40.68 -24.36 -7.77
C VAL A 335 39.83 -24.46 -9.04
N ASP A 336 39.99 -25.55 -9.80
CA ASP A 336 39.22 -25.82 -11.01
C ASP A 336 37.73 -25.94 -10.78
N ASP A 337 37.31 -26.61 -9.70
CA ASP A 337 35.89 -26.77 -9.38
C ASP A 337 35.21 -25.42 -9.11
N ILE A 338 35.93 -24.48 -8.48
CA ILE A 338 35.36 -23.19 -8.07
C ILE A 338 35.12 -22.31 -9.30
N TRP A 339 36.13 -22.09 -10.15
CA TRP A 339 35.99 -21.17 -11.28
C TRP A 339 35.11 -21.77 -12.39
N ARG A 340 35.20 -23.09 -12.68
CA ARG A 340 34.34 -23.73 -13.70
C ARG A 340 32.87 -23.69 -13.30
N LYS A 341 32.58 -23.93 -12.03
CA LYS A 341 31.22 -23.83 -11.50
C LYS A 341 30.71 -22.38 -11.55
N ALA A 342 31.55 -21.40 -11.21
CA ALA A 342 31.19 -19.99 -11.29
C ALA A 342 30.90 -19.55 -12.74
N ALA A 343 31.77 -19.91 -13.69
CA ALA A 343 31.59 -19.63 -15.10
C ALA A 343 30.31 -20.29 -15.65
N GLY A 344 30.07 -21.57 -15.33
CA GLY A 344 28.84 -22.27 -15.72
C GLY A 344 27.58 -21.58 -15.19
N ILE A 345 27.55 -21.23 -13.89
CA ILE A 345 26.41 -20.52 -13.28
C ILE A 345 26.16 -19.16 -13.95
N ALA A 346 27.22 -18.42 -14.28
CA ALA A 346 27.11 -17.13 -14.94
C ALA A 346 26.63 -17.26 -16.39
N SER A 347 27.21 -18.19 -17.16
CA SER A 347 26.83 -18.46 -18.55
C SER A 347 25.39 -18.96 -18.67
N ASP A 348 24.95 -19.87 -17.81
CA ASP A 348 23.57 -20.38 -17.78
C ASP A 348 22.58 -19.24 -17.52
N PHE A 349 22.92 -18.33 -16.60
CA PHE A 349 22.08 -17.18 -16.27
C PHE A 349 22.00 -16.17 -17.42
N LEU A 350 23.12 -15.87 -18.07
CA LEU A 350 23.16 -14.97 -19.24
C LEU A 350 22.42 -15.57 -20.44
N ALA A 351 22.61 -16.86 -20.72
CA ALA A 351 21.93 -17.57 -21.80
C ALA A 351 20.40 -17.64 -21.60
N ALA A 352 19.95 -17.86 -20.35
CA ALA A 352 18.53 -17.80 -20.00
C ALA A 352 17.94 -16.39 -20.17
N THR A 353 18.73 -15.35 -19.92
CA THR A 353 18.30 -13.95 -20.06
C THR A 353 18.20 -13.54 -21.54
N LEU A 354 19.10 -14.02 -22.41
CA LEU A 354 19.09 -13.78 -23.86
C LEU A 354 17.90 -14.45 -24.56
N ARG A 355 17.47 -15.64 -24.13
CA ARG A 355 16.31 -16.36 -24.74
C ARG A 355 14.95 -15.71 -24.45
N VAL A 356 14.88 -14.76 -23.51
CA VAL A 356 13.65 -14.00 -23.19
C VAL A 356 13.53 -12.73 -24.05
N GLN A 357 14.58 -12.36 -24.80
CA GLN A 357 14.51 -11.28 -25.78
C GLN A 357 14.02 -11.82 -27.14
N VAL A 358 12.70 -11.83 -27.32
CA VAL A 358 12.06 -11.90 -28.65
C VAL A 358 12.56 -10.71 -29.48
N PRO A 359 12.78 -10.84 -30.82
CA PRO A 359 13.32 -9.76 -31.63
C PRO A 359 12.44 -8.50 -31.54
N GLU A 360 13.02 -7.41 -31.04
CA GLU A 360 12.48 -6.06 -31.19
C GLU A 360 12.48 -5.69 -32.69
N ASN A 361 11.45 -6.11 -33.42
CA ASN A 361 11.11 -5.56 -34.74
C ASN A 361 9.64 -5.83 -35.11
N ILE A 362 8.75 -5.72 -34.12
CA ILE A 362 7.39 -5.25 -34.38
C ILE A 362 7.36 -3.83 -33.86
N LEU A 363 7.10 -2.87 -34.76
CA LEU A 363 6.79 -1.48 -34.46
C LEU A 363 5.51 -1.41 -33.60
N GLU A 364 5.57 -1.82 -32.34
CA GLU A 364 4.60 -1.41 -31.34
C GLU A 364 4.97 -0.02 -30.87
N ILE A 365 4.43 0.98 -31.59
CA ILE A 365 4.28 2.32 -31.04
C ILE A 365 3.49 2.16 -29.72
N PRO A 366 4.04 2.55 -28.56
CA PRO A 366 3.32 2.42 -27.30
C PRO A 366 2.04 3.26 -27.36
N LEU A 367 0.88 2.63 -27.24
CA LEU A 367 -0.45 3.28 -27.16
C LEU A 367 -0.69 4.02 -25.82
N ALA A 368 0.37 4.40 -25.11
CA ALA A 368 0.29 5.32 -23.98
C ALA A 368 0.50 6.75 -24.49
N SER A 369 -0.49 7.61 -24.23
CA SER A 369 -0.56 9.05 -24.57
C SER A 369 -0.80 9.42 -26.05
N ARG A 370 -1.99 9.11 -26.58
CA ARG A 370 -2.54 9.97 -27.64
C ARG A 370 -2.93 11.30 -26.99
N TRP A 371 -2.21 12.36 -27.36
CA TRP A 371 -2.71 13.73 -27.25
C TRP A 371 -4.17 13.74 -27.75
N ARG A 372 -5.10 14.21 -26.93
CA ARG A 372 -6.51 14.35 -27.31
C ARG A 372 -6.82 15.83 -27.50
N PRO A 373 -7.57 16.21 -28.54
CA PRO A 373 -8.07 17.56 -28.64
C PRO A 373 -8.91 17.92 -27.39
N PRO A 374 -8.93 19.20 -26.99
CA PRO A 374 -9.78 19.68 -25.91
C PRO A 374 -11.26 19.48 -26.28
N VAL A 375 -12.14 19.51 -25.28
CA VAL A 375 -13.60 19.55 -25.52
C VAL A 375 -13.93 20.78 -26.38
N GLN A 376 -14.98 20.70 -27.20
CA GLN A 376 -15.46 21.85 -27.97
C GLN A 376 -15.53 23.09 -27.08
N ASP A 377 -15.15 24.25 -27.61
CA ASP A 377 -15.07 25.53 -26.90
C ASP A 377 -13.92 25.71 -25.87
N ASN A 378 -13.12 24.67 -25.61
CA ASN A 378 -11.90 24.76 -24.80
C ASN A 378 -10.62 24.84 -25.67
N TYR A 379 -9.54 25.32 -25.06
CA TYR A 379 -8.21 25.39 -25.65
C TYR A 379 -7.24 24.50 -24.90
N LYS A 380 -6.41 23.75 -25.61
CA LYS A 380 -5.39 22.89 -25.01
C LYS A 380 -4.02 23.53 -25.07
N LEU A 381 -3.39 23.68 -23.92
CA LEU A 381 -2.06 24.26 -23.76
C LEU A 381 -1.04 23.15 -23.49
N ASN A 382 -0.05 23.05 -24.37
CA ASN A 382 1.07 22.11 -24.26
C ASN A 382 2.37 22.89 -23.95
N VAL A 383 3.14 22.42 -22.97
CA VAL A 383 4.43 23.01 -22.57
C VAL A 383 5.55 22.00 -22.76
N GLY A 384 6.62 22.41 -23.45
CA GLY A 384 7.88 21.70 -23.54
C GLY A 384 9.02 22.52 -22.94
N THR A 385 10.00 21.86 -22.34
CA THR A 385 11.23 22.51 -21.85
C THR A 385 12.46 21.77 -22.34
N PHE A 386 13.48 22.51 -22.72
CA PHE A 386 14.79 21.99 -23.07
C PHE A 386 15.86 22.69 -22.22
N VAL A 387 16.79 21.92 -21.64
CA VAL A 387 17.87 22.46 -20.82
C VAL A 387 19.18 22.32 -21.59
N ASP A 388 19.81 23.44 -21.90
CA ASP A 388 21.16 23.44 -22.48
C ASP A 388 22.20 23.40 -21.35
N LYS A 389 22.89 22.25 -21.25
CA LYS A 389 23.92 22.00 -20.24
C LYS A 389 25.14 22.89 -20.39
N LYS A 390 25.42 23.43 -21.58
CA LYS A 390 26.60 24.27 -21.84
C LYS A 390 26.37 25.73 -21.49
N SER A 391 25.19 26.26 -21.79
CA SER A 391 24.87 27.69 -21.62
C SER A 391 24.12 28.04 -20.33
N LYS A 392 23.87 27.08 -19.43
CA LYS A 392 23.07 27.29 -18.21
C LYS A 392 21.73 27.98 -18.49
N SER A 393 21.10 27.64 -19.62
CA SER A 393 19.83 28.24 -20.03
C SER A 393 18.76 27.18 -20.33
N VAL A 394 17.50 27.55 -20.13
CA VAL A 394 16.33 26.72 -20.39
C VAL A 394 15.51 27.35 -21.50
N GLY A 395 15.27 26.61 -22.57
CA GLY A 395 14.27 26.94 -23.58
C GLY A 395 12.91 26.41 -23.15
N ILE A 396 11.89 27.26 -23.19
CA ILE A 396 10.49 26.93 -22.95
C ILE A 396 9.77 27.08 -24.28
N GLY A 397 9.05 26.05 -24.71
CA GLY A 397 8.17 26.06 -25.88
C GLY A 397 6.73 25.83 -25.46
N ILE A 398 5.80 26.63 -25.99
CA ILE A 398 4.38 26.61 -25.64
C ILE A 398 3.57 26.58 -26.93
N VAL A 399 2.53 25.74 -26.97
CA VAL A 399 1.59 25.65 -28.09
C VAL A 399 0.17 25.57 -27.54
N ILE A 400 -0.76 26.34 -28.11
CA ILE A 400 -2.18 26.36 -27.77
C ILE A 400 -2.98 25.89 -28.99
N ARG A 401 -3.89 24.93 -28.79
CA ARG A 401 -4.71 24.34 -29.85
C ARG A 401 -6.20 24.33 -29.53
N ASP A 402 -7.05 24.35 -30.55
CA ASP A 402 -8.50 24.17 -30.41
C ASP A 402 -8.93 22.68 -30.48
N ALA A 403 -10.24 22.43 -30.39
CA ALA A 403 -10.84 21.10 -30.50
C ALA A 403 -10.66 20.45 -31.89
N HIS A 404 -10.40 21.24 -32.93
CA HIS A 404 -10.11 20.76 -34.29
C HIS A 404 -8.61 20.54 -34.53
N CYS A 405 -7.79 20.69 -33.49
CA CYS A 405 -6.32 20.56 -33.53
C CYS A 405 -5.59 21.71 -34.24
N HIS A 406 -6.26 22.82 -34.56
CA HIS A 406 -5.60 24.01 -35.11
C HIS A 406 -4.73 24.66 -34.05
N VAL A 407 -3.51 25.04 -34.42
CA VAL A 407 -2.63 25.84 -33.56
C VAL A 407 -3.09 27.28 -33.60
N LEU A 408 -3.59 27.79 -32.48
CA LEU A 408 -4.07 29.16 -32.36
C LEU A 408 -2.99 30.13 -31.89
N ALA A 409 -2.05 29.64 -31.09
CA ALA A 409 -0.93 30.44 -30.60
C ALA A 409 0.27 29.55 -30.23
N ALA A 410 1.48 30.08 -30.40
CA ALA A 410 2.70 29.43 -29.95
C ALA A 410 3.69 30.48 -29.43
N MET A 411 4.51 30.10 -28.44
CA MET A 411 5.57 30.95 -27.89
C MET A 411 6.82 30.13 -27.62
N GLN A 412 7.97 30.75 -27.82
CA GLN A 412 9.23 30.29 -27.26
C GLN A 412 9.82 31.35 -26.32
N LYS A 413 10.42 30.92 -25.20
CA LYS A 413 11.09 31.81 -24.25
C LYS A 413 12.35 31.16 -23.71
N LYS A 414 13.44 31.91 -23.67
CA LYS A 414 14.68 31.50 -23.01
C LYS A 414 14.72 32.08 -21.60
N VAL A 415 15.04 31.28 -20.60
CA VAL A 415 15.14 31.69 -19.19
C VAL A 415 16.45 31.14 -18.61
N GLU A 416 17.04 31.87 -17.66
CA GLU A 416 18.22 31.39 -16.92
C GLU A 416 17.88 30.17 -16.06
N THR A 417 18.83 29.25 -15.92
CA THR A 417 18.63 28.01 -15.15
C THR A 417 18.46 28.28 -13.65
N CYS A 418 17.57 27.52 -13.01
CA CYS A 418 17.50 27.39 -11.55
C CYS A 418 17.98 26.01 -11.10
N ASP A 419 18.57 25.91 -9.91
CA ASP A 419 19.15 24.66 -9.39
C ASP A 419 18.11 23.58 -9.07
N SER A 420 16.83 23.95 -8.91
CA SER A 420 15.73 23.02 -8.62
C SER A 420 14.90 22.69 -9.87
N LYS A 421 14.92 21.41 -10.26
CA LYS A 421 14.09 20.88 -11.36
C LYS A 421 12.59 21.19 -11.17
N SER A 422 12.08 21.16 -9.94
CA SER A 422 10.66 21.43 -9.68
C SER A 422 10.31 22.91 -9.82
N GLN A 423 11.22 23.83 -9.47
CA GLN A 423 11.00 25.26 -9.67
C GLN A 423 11.01 25.63 -11.15
N MET A 424 11.93 25.03 -11.93
CA MET A 424 11.96 25.19 -13.39
C MET A 424 10.62 24.80 -14.03
N GLN A 425 10.08 23.64 -13.62
CA GLN A 425 8.80 23.15 -14.12
C GLN A 425 7.64 24.08 -13.75
N ALA A 426 7.61 24.58 -12.50
CA ALA A 426 6.61 25.55 -12.07
C ALA A 426 6.69 26.85 -12.89
N MET A 427 7.90 27.38 -13.11
CA MET A 427 8.12 28.61 -13.89
C MET A 427 7.67 28.46 -15.35
N ALA A 428 7.94 27.29 -15.96
CA ALA A 428 7.50 26.99 -17.32
C ALA A 428 5.96 26.98 -17.44
N ILE A 429 5.28 26.39 -16.45
CA ILE A 429 3.81 26.36 -16.40
C ILE A 429 3.25 27.78 -16.19
N LEU A 430 3.81 28.55 -15.25
CA LEU A 430 3.39 29.93 -15.00
C LEU A 430 3.51 30.78 -16.25
N THR A 431 4.66 30.70 -16.92
CA THR A 431 4.93 31.39 -18.18
C THR A 431 3.92 31.02 -19.26
N ALA A 432 3.55 29.74 -19.35
CA ALA A 432 2.60 29.27 -20.34
C ALA A 432 1.17 29.75 -20.06
N VAL A 433 0.75 29.69 -18.80
CA VAL A 433 -0.59 30.13 -18.39
C VAL A 433 -0.73 31.65 -18.55
N GLN A 434 0.31 32.43 -18.21
CA GLN A 434 0.32 33.88 -18.43
C GLN A 434 0.22 34.22 -19.92
N PHE A 435 1.02 33.57 -20.77
CA PHE A 435 0.95 33.77 -22.22
C PHE A 435 -0.46 33.50 -22.77
N ALA A 436 -1.09 32.41 -22.33
CA ALA A 436 -2.44 32.10 -22.75
C ALA A 436 -3.47 33.14 -22.28
N PHE A 437 -3.29 33.68 -21.08
CA PHE A 437 -4.12 34.77 -20.56
C PHE A 437 -3.96 36.06 -21.38
N ASP A 438 -2.72 36.46 -21.68
CA ASP A 438 -2.43 37.68 -22.44
C ASP A 438 -2.98 37.58 -23.87
N MET A 439 -3.02 36.37 -24.45
CA MET A 439 -3.61 36.09 -25.76
C MET A 439 -5.14 35.94 -25.74
N GLY A 440 -5.81 36.20 -24.61
CA GLY A 440 -7.27 36.17 -24.52
C GLY A 440 -7.89 34.78 -24.30
N PHE A 441 -7.09 33.72 -24.14
CA PHE A 441 -7.61 32.38 -23.85
C PHE A 441 -8.04 32.30 -22.38
N ARG A 442 -9.30 31.92 -22.16
CA ARG A 442 -9.91 31.86 -20.82
C ARG A 442 -10.30 30.44 -20.41
N ARG A 443 -10.58 29.55 -21.36
CA ARG A 443 -10.97 28.14 -21.12
C ARG A 443 -9.82 27.20 -21.50
N LEU A 444 -8.88 26.96 -20.58
CA LEU A 444 -7.64 26.22 -20.86
C LEU A 444 -7.59 24.83 -20.20
N GLU A 445 -7.24 23.84 -20.99
CA GLU A 445 -6.79 22.52 -20.56
C GLU A 445 -5.25 22.47 -20.63
N VAL A 446 -4.58 22.51 -19.48
CA VAL A 446 -3.11 22.54 -19.41
C VAL A 446 -2.56 21.11 -19.29
N ASP A 447 -1.78 20.69 -20.28
CA ASP A 447 -1.13 19.38 -20.31
C ASP A 447 0.33 19.52 -19.82
N ILE A 448 0.64 18.91 -18.68
CA ILE A 448 1.93 19.07 -17.99
C ILE A 448 2.72 17.75 -18.04
N PRO A 449 3.92 17.71 -18.65
CA PRO A 449 4.69 16.46 -18.81
C PRO A 449 5.45 16.02 -17.55
N TYR A 450 5.32 16.71 -16.41
CA TYR A 450 6.18 16.54 -15.24
C TYR A 450 5.47 15.93 -14.01
N LYS A 451 5.92 14.75 -13.57
CA LYS A 451 5.36 14.03 -12.40
C LYS A 451 5.65 14.65 -11.01
N SER A 452 6.57 15.63 -10.91
CA SER A 452 7.19 16.07 -9.64
C SER A 452 6.56 17.29 -8.94
N LEU A 453 5.48 17.86 -9.47
CA LEU A 453 4.83 19.03 -8.86
C LEU A 453 3.79 18.61 -7.81
N SER A 454 4.04 18.97 -6.54
CA SER A 454 3.13 18.67 -5.43
C SER A 454 1.78 19.41 -5.56
N PRO A 455 0.70 18.93 -4.91
CA PRO A 455 -0.63 19.57 -4.95
C PRO A 455 -0.61 21.06 -4.54
N GLY A 456 0.34 21.48 -3.72
CA GLY A 456 0.48 22.88 -3.27
C GLY A 456 0.83 23.87 -4.38
N CYS A 457 1.51 23.44 -5.45
CA CYS A 457 1.76 24.30 -6.62
C CYS A 457 0.48 24.62 -7.41
N LYS A 458 -0.55 23.75 -7.34
CA LYS A 458 -1.84 23.96 -8.02
C LYS A 458 -2.63 25.14 -7.45
N GLN A 459 -2.40 25.47 -6.18
CA GLN A 459 -3.08 26.57 -5.50
C GLN A 459 -2.36 27.91 -5.62
N MET A 460 -1.07 27.96 -5.98
CA MET A 460 -0.26 29.17 -5.81
C MET A 460 -0.19 30.10 -7.04
N MET A 461 -0.79 29.75 -8.18
CA MET A 461 -0.45 30.39 -9.47
C MET A 461 -1.57 31.18 -10.18
N LEU A 462 -2.82 31.25 -9.67
CA LEU A 462 -3.93 31.94 -10.34
C LEU A 462 -4.85 32.72 -9.38
N PRO A 463 -5.67 33.70 -9.81
CA PRO A 463 -6.69 34.33 -8.94
C PRO A 463 -7.85 33.38 -8.60
N GLN A 464 -8.55 33.62 -7.48
CA GLN A 464 -9.63 32.78 -6.91
C GLN A 464 -10.72 32.25 -7.87
N PRO A 465 -11.17 32.97 -8.94
CA PRO A 465 -12.22 32.45 -9.82
C PRO A 465 -11.85 31.20 -10.64
N TRP A 466 -10.57 30.79 -10.65
CA TRP A 466 -10.04 29.82 -11.61
C TRP A 466 -9.58 28.48 -11.00
N LEU A 467 -9.83 28.23 -9.72
CA LEU A 467 -9.35 27.04 -9.00
C LEU A 467 -10.10 25.73 -9.31
N GLN A 468 -11.15 25.75 -10.14
CA GLN A 468 -12.03 24.59 -10.35
C GLN A 468 -11.66 23.63 -11.51
N ARG A 469 -10.61 23.85 -12.30
CA ARG A 469 -10.38 23.01 -13.52
C ARG A 469 -8.93 22.58 -13.79
N LEU A 470 -8.28 21.91 -12.82
CA LEU A 470 -7.00 21.20 -13.04
C LEU A 470 -7.08 19.73 -12.61
N ARG A 471 -7.30 18.79 -13.55
CA ARG A 471 -7.28 17.33 -13.30
C ARG A 471 -5.84 16.78 -13.37
N PRO A 472 -5.35 16.04 -12.37
CA PRO A 472 -4.16 15.20 -12.52
C PRO A 472 -4.51 13.88 -13.25
N GLN A 473 -3.69 13.45 -14.22
CA GLN A 473 -3.70 12.06 -14.66
C GLN A 473 -2.88 11.19 -13.71
N LEU A 474 -3.55 10.24 -13.04
CA LEU A 474 -2.92 9.13 -12.34
C LEU A 474 -2.56 8.06 -13.39
N THR A 475 -1.26 7.86 -13.63
CA THR A 475 -0.77 6.63 -14.26
C THR A 475 0.19 5.93 -13.30
N ARG A 476 -0.26 4.80 -12.73
CA ARG A 476 0.56 3.79 -12.07
C ARG A 476 0.45 2.48 -12.85
N ARG A 477 1.59 2.02 -13.37
CA ARG A 477 2.15 0.67 -13.23
C ARG A 477 3.54 0.73 -13.91
N THR A 478 4.61 0.10 -13.41
CA THR A 478 4.70 -1.24 -12.81
C THR A 478 5.88 -1.34 -11.83
N GLU A 479 5.61 -1.84 -10.64
CA GLU A 479 6.50 -2.78 -9.94
C GLU A 479 5.68 -4.05 -9.70
N SER A 480 6.37 -5.19 -9.83
CA SER A 480 5.91 -6.57 -9.62
C SER A 480 5.03 -7.20 -10.70
N ARG A 481 5.56 -8.23 -11.35
CA ARG A 481 5.27 -9.64 -11.03
C ARG A 481 6.17 -10.53 -11.90
N ASN A 482 7.01 -11.34 -11.27
CA ASN A 482 6.74 -12.70 -10.77
C ASN A 482 6.70 -13.73 -11.90
N SER A 483 7.71 -14.60 -11.85
CA SER A 483 7.60 -16.05 -11.80
C SER A 483 6.18 -16.64 -11.86
N THR A 484 5.98 -17.59 -12.77
CA THR A 484 5.39 -18.93 -12.52
C THR A 484 5.47 -19.70 -13.84
N SER A 485 6.35 -20.69 -13.95
CA SER A 485 6.19 -22.11 -13.55
C SER A 485 5.60 -22.95 -14.68
N MET A 486 6.29 -24.01 -15.08
CA MET A 486 5.62 -25.21 -15.59
C MET A 486 6.51 -26.43 -15.35
N GLU A 487 5.95 -27.36 -14.59
CA GLU A 487 6.29 -28.78 -14.58
C GLU A 487 5.85 -29.41 -15.92
N GLU A 488 6.64 -30.35 -16.44
CA GLU A 488 6.05 -31.62 -16.88
C GLU A 488 7.08 -32.75 -17.00
N SER A 489 6.56 -33.93 -16.72
CA SER A 489 7.14 -35.26 -16.57
C SER A 489 7.79 -35.88 -17.82
N ARG A 490 8.77 -36.79 -17.64
CA ARG A 490 8.62 -38.25 -17.91
C ARG A 490 9.89 -39.07 -17.67
N LYS A 491 9.61 -40.30 -17.23
CA LYS A 491 10.43 -41.47 -16.88
C LYS A 491 11.53 -41.85 -17.89
N LEU A 492 12.64 -42.42 -17.40
CA LEU A 492 13.21 -43.73 -17.81
C LEU A 492 14.42 -44.13 -16.92
N ASN A 493 14.29 -45.28 -16.25
CA ASN A 493 15.37 -46.16 -15.74
C ASN A 493 16.06 -46.86 -16.96
N PRO A 494 17.13 -47.69 -16.85
CA PRO A 494 17.80 -48.28 -15.66
C PRO A 494 19.36 -48.33 -15.75
N ALA A 495 19.96 -49.06 -14.79
CA ALA A 495 21.23 -49.81 -14.87
C ALA A 495 22.51 -49.04 -14.49
N SER A 496 23.52 -49.62 -13.83
CA SER A 496 23.70 -50.87 -13.07
C SER A 496 25.16 -50.89 -12.63
N ALA A 497 25.45 -51.46 -11.45
CA ALA A 497 26.77 -51.94 -11.02
C ALA A 497 27.82 -50.83 -10.72
N SER A 498 28.70 -50.92 -9.73
CA SER A 498 29.19 -52.05 -8.94
C SER A 498 29.78 -51.55 -7.62
N ARG A 499 29.49 -52.26 -6.53
CA ARG A 499 30.24 -52.18 -5.27
C ARG A 499 31.68 -52.73 -5.46
N PRO A 500 32.60 -52.33 -4.58
CA PRO A 500 33.09 -53.32 -3.62
C PRO A 500 33.03 -52.83 -2.16
N LYS A 501 32.73 -53.78 -1.27
CA LYS A 501 32.94 -53.77 0.19
C LYS A 501 34.32 -54.41 0.48
N PRO A 502 34.77 -54.56 1.74
CA PRO A 502 34.88 -53.57 2.82
C PRO A 502 36.27 -53.64 3.51
N SER A 503 36.82 -52.53 4.01
CA SER A 503 37.88 -52.58 5.02
C SER A 503 37.33 -52.12 6.37
N LYS A 504 37.36 -53.05 7.33
CA LYS A 504 37.00 -52.86 8.73
C LYS A 504 38.00 -51.89 9.38
N VAL A 505 37.52 -50.75 9.85
CA VAL A 505 38.22 -49.95 10.87
C VAL A 505 37.22 -49.50 11.93
N ILE A 506 37.27 -50.25 13.04
CA ILE A 506 37.16 -49.82 14.44
C ILE A 506 36.19 -48.67 14.73
N VAL A 507 35.07 -49.06 15.33
CA VAL A 507 34.06 -48.20 15.97
C VAL A 507 34.72 -47.35 17.06
N ASN A 508 34.74 -46.03 16.87
CA ASN A 508 34.83 -45.08 17.98
C ASN A 508 33.59 -44.18 17.95
N LYS A 509 32.65 -44.46 18.86
CA LYS A 509 31.46 -43.64 19.11
C LYS A 509 31.89 -42.26 19.61
N ARG A 510 31.79 -41.23 18.76
CA ARG A 510 31.66 -39.84 19.22
C ARG A 510 30.37 -39.23 18.65
N LYS A 511 29.54 -38.74 19.56
CA LYS A 511 28.16 -38.29 19.35
C LYS A 511 28.11 -37.12 18.36
N SER A 512 27.43 -37.30 17.24
CA SER A 512 27.10 -36.24 16.28
C SER A 512 26.05 -35.29 16.89
N SER A 513 26.38 -33.99 16.95
CA SER A 513 25.44 -32.90 17.28
C SER A 513 24.79 -32.29 16.03
N TRP A 514 24.94 -32.91 14.85
CA TRP A 514 24.40 -32.38 13.60
C TRP A 514 22.89 -32.64 13.34
N PRO A 515 22.23 -33.68 13.91
CA PRO A 515 20.79 -33.83 13.69
C PRO A 515 19.97 -32.82 14.49
N PHE A 516 20.53 -32.22 15.56
CA PHE A 516 19.76 -31.40 16.49
C PHE A 516 19.37 -30.03 15.91
N THR A 517 20.27 -29.37 15.17
CA THR A 517 20.02 -28.01 14.67
C THR A 517 19.05 -27.99 13.48
N PHE A 518 19.09 -29.01 12.61
CA PHE A 518 18.12 -29.19 11.52
C PHE A 518 16.75 -29.67 12.04
N LEU A 519 16.73 -30.55 13.07
CA LEU A 519 15.50 -30.83 13.80
C LEU A 519 14.93 -29.53 14.38
N VAL A 520 15.74 -28.70 15.05
CA VAL A 520 15.20 -27.54 15.75
C VAL A 520 14.69 -26.46 14.79
N THR A 521 15.35 -26.19 13.66
CA THR A 521 14.94 -25.07 12.78
C THR A 521 13.78 -25.38 11.85
N VAL A 522 13.56 -26.65 11.47
CA VAL A 522 12.44 -27.06 10.60
C VAL A 522 11.38 -27.80 11.39
N LEU A 523 11.78 -28.74 12.25
CA LEU A 523 10.84 -29.54 13.03
C LEU A 523 10.15 -28.69 14.10
N VAL A 524 10.80 -27.71 14.74
CA VAL A 524 10.09 -26.87 15.73
C VAL A 524 9.01 -26.00 15.10
N PRO A 525 9.24 -25.27 13.98
CA PRO A 525 8.14 -24.56 13.31
C PRO A 525 7.04 -25.48 12.79
N VAL A 526 7.39 -26.65 12.24
CA VAL A 526 6.40 -27.63 11.75
C VAL A 526 5.61 -28.24 12.91
N VAL A 527 6.27 -28.63 14.01
CA VAL A 527 5.61 -29.12 15.22
C VAL A 527 4.78 -28.02 15.84
N ALA A 528 5.28 -26.78 15.93
CA ALA A 528 4.51 -25.64 16.42
C ALA A 528 3.28 -25.38 15.54
N ALA A 529 3.41 -25.43 14.21
CA ALA A 529 2.28 -25.30 13.29
C ALA A 529 1.29 -26.47 13.42
N THR A 530 1.79 -27.69 13.60
CA THR A 530 0.96 -28.89 13.79
C THR A 530 0.23 -28.84 15.13
N VAL A 531 0.91 -28.42 16.20
CA VAL A 531 0.34 -28.23 17.53
C VAL A 531 -0.69 -27.10 17.49
N LEU A 532 -0.40 -25.97 16.86
CA LEU A 532 -1.38 -24.89 16.65
C LEU A 532 -2.60 -25.40 15.88
N TYR A 533 -2.40 -26.18 14.82
CA TYR A 533 -3.49 -26.76 14.03
C TYR A 533 -4.33 -27.77 14.84
N GLN A 534 -3.69 -28.62 15.66
CA GLN A 534 -4.37 -29.62 16.47
C GLN A 534 -5.07 -29.01 17.70
N LEU A 535 -4.48 -27.98 18.31
CA LEU A 535 -5.04 -27.30 19.49
C LEU A 535 -6.11 -26.27 19.13
N ASP A 536 -6.10 -25.71 17.92
CA ASP A 536 -7.16 -24.79 17.50
C ASP A 536 -8.48 -25.55 17.38
N SER A 537 -9.49 -25.11 18.14
CA SER A 537 -10.80 -25.72 18.22
C SER A 537 -11.69 -25.45 17.00
N PHE A 538 -11.24 -24.65 16.03
CA PHE A 538 -12.00 -24.40 14.82
C PHE A 538 -12.11 -25.64 13.96
N ASP A 539 -13.33 -25.94 13.56
CA ASP A 539 -13.71 -27.18 12.87
C ASP A 539 -14.53 -26.84 11.62
N PRO A 540 -13.87 -26.60 10.48
CA PRO A 540 -14.57 -26.32 9.24
C PRO A 540 -15.26 -27.58 8.72
N ALA A 541 -16.56 -27.48 8.46
CA ALA A 541 -17.33 -28.56 7.87
C ALA A 541 -17.10 -28.65 6.36
N PRO A 542 -17.10 -29.86 5.76
CA PRO A 542 -17.15 -30.00 4.31
C PRO A 542 -18.45 -29.40 3.77
N LEU A 543 -18.35 -28.63 2.68
CA LEU A 543 -19.52 -28.18 1.94
C LEU A 543 -20.06 -29.33 1.07
N PRO A 544 -21.38 -29.37 0.78
CA PRO A 544 -21.94 -30.42 -0.05
C PRO A 544 -21.27 -30.42 -1.44
N PRO A 545 -20.93 -31.59 -2.01
CA PRO A 545 -20.22 -31.68 -3.30
C PRO A 545 -20.94 -30.97 -4.45
N GLU A 546 -22.27 -30.98 -4.42
CA GLU A 546 -23.16 -30.31 -5.37
C GLU A 546 -23.00 -28.78 -5.35
N GLU A 547 -22.57 -28.19 -4.23
CA GLU A 547 -22.32 -26.74 -4.11
C GLU A 547 -20.90 -26.35 -4.56
N LEU A 548 -20.00 -27.34 -4.69
CA LEU A 548 -18.57 -27.14 -5.00
C LEU A 548 -18.25 -27.18 -6.49
N THR A 549 -19.27 -27.12 -7.35
CA THR A 549 -19.08 -27.13 -8.81
C THR A 549 -18.39 -25.83 -9.26
N ARG A 550 -17.48 -25.95 -10.23
CA ARG A 550 -16.91 -24.80 -10.95
C ARG A 550 -17.86 -24.26 -12.02
N HIS A 551 -19.05 -24.83 -12.15
CA HIS A 551 -20.03 -24.32 -13.08
C HIS A 551 -20.39 -22.89 -12.65
N VAL A 552 -20.36 -22.02 -13.63
CA VAL A 552 -20.80 -20.64 -13.52
C VAL A 552 -21.84 -20.49 -14.60
N ILE A 553 -23.01 -20.00 -14.24
CA ILE A 553 -24.10 -19.83 -15.17
C ILE A 553 -23.67 -18.92 -16.34
N THR A 554 -24.04 -19.29 -17.56
CA THR A 554 -23.76 -18.47 -18.74
C THR A 554 -24.60 -17.20 -18.68
N VAL A 555 -23.94 -16.05 -18.83
CA VAL A 555 -24.62 -14.76 -18.85
C VAL A 555 -24.59 -14.24 -20.29
N PRO A 556 -25.74 -13.87 -20.87
CA PRO A 556 -25.85 -13.45 -22.28
C PRO A 556 -25.02 -12.21 -22.63
N THR A 557 -24.81 -11.33 -21.66
CA THR A 557 -24.08 -10.10 -21.89
C THR A 557 -23.23 -9.70 -20.69
N ARG A 558 -22.07 -9.10 -20.93
CA ARG A 558 -21.10 -8.76 -19.89
C ARG A 558 -20.46 -7.39 -20.09
N ASN A 559 -20.09 -6.75 -18.99
CA ASN A 559 -19.22 -5.58 -18.95
C ASN A 559 -18.20 -5.77 -17.82
N ASP A 560 -16.94 -6.00 -18.19
CA ASP A 560 -15.82 -6.33 -17.30
C ASP A 560 -14.94 -5.11 -16.96
N HIS A 561 -15.44 -3.91 -17.25
CA HIS A 561 -14.74 -2.63 -17.05
C HIS A 561 -15.55 -1.64 -16.21
N MET A 562 -16.47 -2.15 -15.38
CA MET A 562 -17.41 -1.34 -14.61
C MET A 562 -16.74 -0.17 -13.88
N LEU A 563 -15.61 -0.40 -13.20
CA LEU A 563 -14.92 0.63 -12.43
C LEU A 563 -14.32 1.75 -13.30
N ARG A 564 -13.91 1.42 -14.53
CA ARG A 564 -13.28 2.39 -15.46
C ARG A 564 -14.26 3.41 -16.01
N VAL A 565 -15.54 3.03 -16.08
CA VAL A 565 -16.61 3.81 -16.71
C VAL A 565 -17.65 4.33 -15.72
N SER A 566 -17.46 4.04 -14.43
CA SER A 566 -18.33 4.54 -13.36
C SER A 566 -17.88 5.89 -12.81
N GLU A 567 -18.85 6.64 -12.32
CA GLU A 567 -18.69 7.81 -11.46
C GLU A 567 -18.79 7.40 -9.98
N PHE A 568 -18.35 8.28 -9.07
CA PHE A 568 -18.32 7.98 -7.63
C PHE A 568 -19.06 9.05 -6.85
N VAL A 569 -20.15 8.67 -6.19
CA VAL A 569 -21.01 9.56 -5.41
C VAL A 569 -20.58 9.56 -3.95
N GLY A 570 -20.46 10.75 -3.35
CA GLY A 570 -20.17 10.88 -1.93
C GLY A 570 -18.73 10.58 -1.50
N VAL A 571 -17.76 10.71 -2.42
CA VAL A 571 -16.33 10.44 -2.15
C VAL A 571 -15.83 11.23 -0.94
N GLY A 572 -15.41 10.50 0.09
CA GLY A 572 -14.87 11.07 1.33
C GLY A 572 -15.92 11.49 2.36
N ASN A 573 -17.21 11.41 2.03
CA ASN A 573 -18.33 11.67 2.93
C ASN A 573 -19.05 10.40 3.38
N LEU A 574 -18.92 9.31 2.61
CA LEU A 574 -19.46 7.98 2.93
C LEU A 574 -18.34 7.05 3.40
N ILE A 575 -18.66 6.10 4.28
CA ILE A 575 -17.73 5.09 4.78
C ILE A 575 -18.37 3.72 4.63
N GLY A 576 -18.05 3.01 3.55
CA GLY A 576 -18.65 1.70 3.24
C GLY A 576 -20.19 1.78 3.15
N PRO A 577 -20.77 2.58 2.24
CA PRO A 577 -22.21 2.63 2.05
C PRO A 577 -22.70 1.26 1.54
N GLU A 578 -23.40 0.50 2.37
CA GLU A 578 -23.68 -0.93 2.13
C GLU A 578 -24.90 -1.13 1.24
N ASP A 579 -26.09 -1.20 1.82
CA ASP A 579 -27.33 -1.30 1.06
C ASP A 579 -27.86 0.09 0.69
N LEU A 580 -28.75 0.10 -0.29
CA LEU A 580 -29.33 1.31 -0.85
C LEU A 580 -30.86 1.17 -0.87
N ALA A 581 -31.57 2.20 -0.41
CA ALA A 581 -33.02 2.33 -0.58
C ALA A 581 -33.33 3.69 -1.23
N TYR A 582 -34.04 3.70 -2.36
CA TYR A 582 -34.35 4.92 -3.09
C TYR A 582 -35.80 5.35 -2.89
N ASP A 583 -35.99 6.53 -2.30
CA ASP A 583 -37.30 7.15 -2.20
C ASP A 583 -37.58 8.05 -3.43
N THR A 584 -38.44 7.55 -4.30
CA THR A 584 -38.89 8.25 -5.52
C THR A 584 -39.57 9.59 -5.23
N LYS A 585 -40.21 9.77 -4.06
CA LYS A 585 -40.92 11.02 -3.73
C LYS A 585 -39.96 12.15 -3.39
N SER A 586 -38.92 11.85 -2.61
CA SER A 586 -37.90 12.84 -2.22
C SER A 586 -36.71 12.92 -3.17
N GLY A 587 -36.52 11.92 -4.03
CA GLY A 587 -35.36 11.83 -4.92
C GLY A 587 -34.06 11.51 -4.18
N VAL A 588 -34.14 10.80 -3.05
CA VAL A 588 -33.02 10.54 -2.16
C VAL A 588 -32.75 9.04 -2.02
N ILE A 589 -31.47 8.67 -2.05
CA ILE A 589 -30.98 7.35 -1.64
C ILE A 589 -30.63 7.39 -0.16
N TYR A 590 -31.16 6.44 0.60
CA TYR A 590 -30.73 6.13 1.96
C TYR A 590 -29.70 5.02 1.93
N THR A 591 -28.61 5.18 2.69
CA THR A 591 -27.56 4.15 2.78
C THR A 591 -26.92 4.08 4.16
N GLY A 592 -26.65 2.85 4.61
CA GLY A 592 -25.98 2.56 5.87
C GLY A 592 -24.47 2.60 5.77
N CYS A 593 -23.79 3.33 6.66
CA CYS A 593 -22.32 3.43 6.69
C CYS A 593 -21.69 2.78 7.93
N ALA A 594 -20.40 2.45 7.83
CA ALA A 594 -19.60 1.76 8.84
C ALA A 594 -19.42 2.55 10.15
N ASP A 595 -19.69 3.84 10.14
CA ASP A 595 -19.70 4.73 11.31
C ASP A 595 -21.08 4.81 11.99
N GLY A 596 -22.02 3.94 11.61
CA GLY A 596 -23.37 3.83 12.17
C GLY A 596 -24.35 4.86 11.63
N TRP A 597 -23.92 5.74 10.73
CA TRP A 597 -24.79 6.73 10.11
C TRP A 597 -25.57 6.15 8.93
N ILE A 598 -26.87 6.39 8.91
CA ILE A 598 -27.71 6.35 7.73
C ILE A 598 -27.59 7.73 7.06
N ASN A 599 -27.09 7.72 5.83
CA ASN A 599 -26.87 8.92 5.04
C ASN A 599 -27.96 9.05 3.99
N ARG A 600 -28.37 10.30 3.74
CA ARG A 600 -29.23 10.69 2.62
C ARG A 600 -28.36 11.23 1.49
N VAL A 601 -28.56 10.71 0.29
CA VAL A 601 -27.80 11.12 -0.90
C VAL A 601 -28.78 11.56 -1.98
N THR A 602 -28.73 12.82 -2.40
CA THR A 602 -29.64 13.32 -3.45
C THR A 602 -29.24 12.74 -4.81
N VAL A 603 -30.24 12.23 -5.54
CA VAL A 603 -30.07 11.72 -6.90
C VAL A 603 -30.22 12.88 -7.87
N ASN A 604 -29.14 13.18 -8.60
CA ASN A 604 -29.08 14.25 -9.60
C ASN A 604 -28.44 13.72 -10.89
N ASP A 605 -28.67 14.41 -12.00
CA ASP A 605 -28.07 14.04 -13.29
C ASP A 605 -26.54 14.08 -13.23
N SER A 606 -25.97 15.09 -12.58
CA SER A 606 -24.53 15.20 -12.33
C SER A 606 -24.18 14.79 -10.90
N VAL A 607 -23.13 13.97 -10.76
CA VAL A 607 -22.60 13.56 -9.44
C VAL A 607 -22.04 14.74 -8.65
N SER A 608 -21.62 15.83 -9.31
CA SER A 608 -21.17 17.05 -8.62
C SER A 608 -22.24 17.69 -7.78
N ASP A 609 -23.51 17.44 -8.11
CA ASP A 609 -24.65 18.12 -7.52
C ASP A 609 -25.32 17.23 -6.46
N SER A 610 -24.89 15.97 -6.33
CA SER A 610 -25.33 15.09 -5.26
C SER A 610 -24.84 15.59 -3.90
N VAL A 611 -25.79 15.84 -3.00
CA VAL A 611 -25.53 16.23 -1.62
C VAL A 611 -25.59 14.99 -0.74
N VAL A 612 -24.59 14.81 0.11
CA VAL A 612 -24.57 13.77 1.15
C VAL A 612 -24.86 14.42 2.49
N GLU A 613 -25.91 13.97 3.15
CA GLU A 613 -26.32 14.41 4.46
C GLU A 613 -26.28 13.24 5.45
N LYS A 614 -25.62 13.45 6.59
CA LYS A 614 -25.72 12.54 7.73
C LYS A 614 -27.06 12.76 8.41
N TRP A 615 -27.97 11.81 8.26
CA TRP A 615 -29.33 11.97 8.77
C TRP A 615 -29.46 11.42 10.19
N ILE A 616 -29.28 10.11 10.38
CA ILE A 616 -29.53 9.44 11.67
C ILE A 616 -28.41 8.45 11.96
N ASN A 617 -28.03 8.32 13.23
CA ASN A 617 -27.06 7.31 13.68
C ASN A 617 -27.76 6.23 14.52
N THR A 618 -27.66 4.96 14.12
CA THR A 618 -28.27 3.83 14.85
C THR A 618 -27.46 3.41 16.09
N GLY A 619 -26.21 3.88 16.20
CA GLY A 619 -25.24 3.43 17.19
C GLY A 619 -24.76 2.00 16.96
N GLY A 620 -25.01 1.43 15.77
CA GLY A 620 -24.56 0.11 15.31
C GLY A 620 -23.91 0.21 13.92
N ARG A 621 -24.18 -0.77 13.04
CA ARG A 621 -23.69 -0.81 11.66
C ARG A 621 -24.82 -1.20 10.71
N PRO A 622 -25.64 -0.24 10.24
CA PRO A 622 -26.70 -0.52 9.28
C PRO A 622 -26.15 -1.20 8.02
N LEU A 623 -26.66 -2.40 7.73
CA LEU A 623 -26.37 -3.16 6.53
C LEU A 623 -27.56 -2.97 5.58
N GLY A 624 -28.61 -3.79 5.75
CA GLY A 624 -29.84 -3.71 4.96
C GLY A 624 -30.74 -2.54 5.33
N ILE A 625 -31.34 -1.90 4.32
CA ILE A 625 -32.28 -0.79 4.50
C ILE A 625 -33.46 -0.94 3.55
N ALA A 626 -34.69 -0.81 4.04
CA ALA A 626 -35.89 -0.78 3.22
C ALA A 626 -36.80 0.39 3.59
N LEU A 627 -37.56 0.90 2.61
CA LEU A 627 -38.59 1.90 2.87
C LEU A 627 -39.81 1.21 3.51
N GLY A 628 -40.30 1.77 4.61
CA GLY A 628 -41.59 1.38 5.19
C GLY A 628 -42.76 2.12 4.56
N HIS A 629 -43.98 1.83 5.04
CA HIS A 629 -45.21 2.35 4.44
C HIS A 629 -45.60 3.74 4.94
N ASN A 630 -45.12 4.16 6.12
CA ASN A 630 -45.45 5.44 6.75
C ASN A 630 -44.25 6.42 6.76
N ASN A 631 -43.42 6.36 5.72
CA ASN A 631 -42.17 7.13 5.55
C ASN A 631 -41.08 6.83 6.60
N GLU A 632 -41.17 5.70 7.30
CA GLU A 632 -40.08 5.12 8.08
C GLU A 632 -39.06 4.39 7.21
N LEU A 633 -37.87 4.16 7.75
CA LEU A 633 -36.93 3.16 7.25
C LEU A 633 -36.90 1.95 8.17
N ILE A 634 -36.96 0.77 7.58
CA ILE A 634 -36.67 -0.48 8.28
C ILE A 634 -35.20 -0.82 8.03
N VAL A 635 -34.47 -1.11 9.11
CA VAL A 635 -33.01 -1.27 9.06
C VAL A 635 -32.60 -2.58 9.70
N ALA A 636 -31.84 -3.38 8.97
CA ALA A 636 -31.13 -4.53 9.51
C ALA A 636 -29.76 -4.08 10.04
N ASP A 637 -29.56 -4.21 11.35
CA ASP A 637 -28.31 -3.87 12.02
C ASP A 637 -27.77 -5.11 12.75
N PRO A 638 -26.55 -5.58 12.45
CA PRO A 638 -25.98 -6.78 13.03
C PRO A 638 -25.67 -6.61 14.53
N GLU A 639 -25.50 -5.38 15.01
CA GLU A 639 -25.23 -5.11 16.42
C GLU A 639 -26.51 -4.90 17.24
N LYS A 640 -27.60 -4.46 16.60
CA LYS A 640 -28.84 -4.07 17.29
C LYS A 640 -30.02 -5.01 17.04
N GLY A 641 -30.09 -5.65 15.88
CA GLY A 641 -31.25 -6.39 15.41
C GLY A 641 -31.99 -5.66 14.28
N LEU A 642 -33.29 -5.89 14.18
CA LEU A 642 -34.17 -5.21 13.25
C LEU A 642 -34.68 -3.91 13.88
N LEU A 643 -34.47 -2.78 13.21
CA LEU A 643 -34.81 -1.45 13.68
C LEU A 643 -35.88 -0.80 12.81
N ASN A 644 -36.70 0.03 13.44
CA ASN A 644 -37.57 1.00 12.79
C ASN A 644 -36.97 2.39 13.01
N VAL A 645 -36.80 3.16 11.94
CA VAL A 645 -36.31 4.53 11.98
C VAL A 645 -37.40 5.43 11.43
N THR A 646 -38.09 6.13 12.31
CA THR A 646 -39.23 6.98 11.96
C THR A 646 -38.79 8.24 11.21
N ALA A 647 -39.73 8.88 10.50
CA ALA A 647 -39.45 10.11 9.75
C ALA A 647 -38.95 11.28 10.62
N ASP A 648 -39.35 11.34 11.90
CA ASP A 648 -38.88 12.30 12.90
C ASP A 648 -37.52 11.93 13.52
N GLY A 649 -36.97 10.79 13.15
CA GLY A 649 -35.62 10.35 13.48
C GLY A 649 -35.48 9.58 14.78
N VAL A 650 -36.56 8.96 15.25
CA VAL A 650 -36.55 8.04 16.38
C VAL A 650 -36.12 6.66 15.89
N VAL A 651 -35.14 6.06 16.57
CA VAL A 651 -34.66 4.71 16.29
C VAL A 651 -35.25 3.76 17.32
N GLU A 652 -36.11 2.85 16.88
CA GLU A 652 -36.81 1.87 17.71
C GLU A 652 -36.35 0.45 17.38
N LEU A 653 -36.14 -0.37 18.41
CA LEU A 653 -35.86 -1.79 18.22
C LEU A 653 -37.18 -2.54 17.99
N LEU A 654 -37.28 -3.23 16.85
CA LEU A 654 -38.42 -4.11 16.55
C LEU A 654 -38.21 -5.50 17.13
N THR A 655 -37.03 -6.10 16.89
CA THR A 655 -36.67 -7.43 17.38
C THR A 655 -35.17 -7.68 17.30
N ASP A 656 -34.59 -8.45 18.23
CA ASP A 656 -33.19 -8.88 18.22
C ASP A 656 -33.00 -10.39 18.47
N GLU A 657 -34.09 -11.15 18.53
CA GLU A 657 -34.11 -12.60 18.69
C GLU A 657 -35.30 -13.26 18.02
N ALA A 658 -35.18 -14.57 17.76
CA ALA A 658 -36.27 -15.43 17.35
C ALA A 658 -36.03 -16.84 17.90
N ASP A 659 -37.09 -17.49 18.40
CA ASP A 659 -37.04 -18.81 19.03
C ASP A 659 -35.98 -18.95 20.14
N GLY A 660 -35.79 -17.89 20.94
CA GLY A 660 -34.78 -17.84 22.00
C GLY A 660 -33.33 -17.73 21.51
N GLN A 661 -33.10 -17.61 20.20
CA GLN A 661 -31.78 -17.43 19.61
C GLN A 661 -31.60 -15.98 19.17
N LYS A 662 -30.75 -15.25 19.90
CA LYS A 662 -30.30 -13.89 19.56
C LYS A 662 -29.68 -13.84 18.17
N PHE A 663 -29.92 -12.74 17.46
CA PHE A 663 -29.27 -12.43 16.19
C PHE A 663 -27.79 -12.09 16.42
N LYS A 664 -26.97 -12.25 15.38
CA LYS A 664 -25.57 -11.78 15.40
C LYS A 664 -25.17 -11.02 14.15
N THR A 665 -25.75 -11.35 13.00
CA THR A 665 -25.50 -10.62 11.76
C THR A 665 -26.83 -10.43 11.02
N THR A 666 -27.73 -9.62 11.58
CA THR A 666 -28.90 -9.12 10.85
C THR A 666 -28.41 -8.36 9.62
N ASP A 667 -28.73 -8.84 8.42
CA ASP A 667 -28.02 -8.45 7.21
C ASP A 667 -28.92 -7.70 6.22
N ALA A 668 -29.90 -8.35 5.61
CA ALA A 668 -30.79 -7.73 4.62
C ALA A 668 -32.23 -7.61 5.14
N VAL A 669 -32.98 -6.65 4.59
CA VAL A 669 -34.41 -6.46 4.89
C VAL A 669 -35.19 -5.95 3.69
N ASP A 670 -36.45 -6.39 3.59
CA ASP A 670 -37.44 -5.87 2.67
C ASP A 670 -38.86 -5.92 3.27
N VAL A 671 -39.78 -5.10 2.75
CA VAL A 671 -41.11 -4.90 3.32
C VAL A 671 -42.20 -5.26 2.30
N ALA A 672 -43.10 -6.17 2.69
CA ALA A 672 -44.25 -6.56 1.86
C ALA A 672 -45.37 -5.51 1.89
N HIS A 673 -46.26 -5.52 0.89
CA HIS A 673 -47.36 -4.56 0.77
C HIS A 673 -48.33 -4.58 1.97
N ASN A 674 -48.47 -5.73 2.64
CA ASN A 674 -49.30 -5.86 3.84
C ASN A 674 -48.60 -5.39 5.13
N GLY A 675 -47.36 -4.88 5.04
CA GLY A 675 -46.55 -4.43 6.17
C GLY A 675 -45.73 -5.53 6.86
N MET A 676 -45.81 -6.78 6.40
CA MET A 676 -44.93 -7.83 6.89
C MET A 676 -43.47 -7.54 6.49
N ILE A 677 -42.55 -7.62 7.44
CA ILE A 677 -41.13 -7.35 7.21
C ILE A 677 -40.39 -8.66 7.08
N TYR A 678 -39.66 -8.86 5.98
CA TYR A 678 -38.84 -10.05 5.75
C TYR A 678 -37.37 -9.67 5.83
N PHE A 679 -36.59 -10.44 6.58
CA PHE A 679 -35.19 -10.11 6.82
C PHE A 679 -34.36 -11.36 7.07
N THR A 680 -33.04 -11.20 6.97
CA THR A 680 -32.07 -12.28 7.15
C THR A 680 -31.17 -12.03 8.35
N ASP A 681 -30.78 -13.14 8.99
CA ASP A 681 -29.67 -13.19 9.94
C ASP A 681 -28.63 -14.07 9.27
N ALA A 682 -27.60 -13.44 8.71
CA ALA A 682 -26.58 -14.12 7.91
C ALA A 682 -25.88 -15.21 8.71
N SER A 683 -25.65 -14.95 10.00
CA SER A 683 -25.17 -15.95 10.94
C SER A 683 -25.68 -15.61 12.33
N TYR A 684 -26.37 -16.54 12.99
CA TYR A 684 -26.70 -16.41 14.40
C TYR A 684 -25.50 -16.67 15.33
N LYS A 685 -24.37 -17.15 14.79
CA LYS A 685 -23.19 -17.57 15.56
C LYS A 685 -22.09 -16.51 15.59
N TYR A 686 -21.76 -15.94 14.43
CA TYR A 686 -20.70 -14.95 14.28
C TYR A 686 -21.31 -13.59 13.95
N GLY A 687 -20.80 -12.53 14.60
CA GLY A 687 -21.16 -11.15 14.24
C GLY A 687 -20.33 -10.62 13.06
N LEU A 688 -20.70 -9.46 12.54
CA LEU A 688 -20.10 -8.86 11.34
C LEU A 688 -18.56 -8.79 11.36
N SER A 689 -17.94 -8.41 12.48
CA SER A 689 -16.46 -8.35 12.58
C SER A 689 -15.74 -9.70 12.37
N LYS A 690 -16.49 -10.81 12.46
CA LYS A 690 -16.03 -12.17 12.23
C LYS A 690 -16.80 -12.87 11.12
N PHE A 691 -17.42 -12.13 10.19
CA PHE A 691 -18.19 -12.72 9.08
C PHE A 691 -17.39 -13.80 8.32
N ILE A 692 -16.10 -13.56 8.09
CA ILE A 692 -15.22 -14.50 7.38
C ILE A 692 -15.05 -15.83 8.13
N TRP A 693 -15.24 -15.85 9.46
CA TRP A 693 -15.15 -17.07 10.27
C TRP A 693 -16.33 -18.00 9.96
N ASP A 694 -17.51 -17.45 9.69
CA ASP A 694 -18.70 -18.22 9.30
C ASP A 694 -18.48 -18.88 7.93
N ILE A 695 -18.06 -18.08 6.95
CA ILE A 695 -17.72 -18.56 5.59
C ILE A 695 -16.64 -19.65 5.64
N LEU A 696 -15.58 -19.44 6.44
CA LEU A 696 -14.51 -20.43 6.58
C LEU A 696 -14.98 -21.68 7.35
N GLU A 697 -15.92 -21.56 8.28
CA GLU A 697 -16.44 -22.72 8.99
C GLU A 697 -17.30 -23.56 8.05
N GLY A 698 -18.00 -22.93 7.11
CA GLY A 698 -18.82 -23.61 6.11
C GLY A 698 -19.93 -24.44 6.74
N LYS A 699 -20.43 -24.00 7.90
CA LYS A 699 -21.62 -24.53 8.57
C LYS A 699 -22.76 -23.52 8.36
N PRO A 700 -23.99 -23.98 8.10
CA PRO A 700 -25.04 -23.08 7.69
C PRO A 700 -25.76 -22.46 8.90
N HIS A 701 -25.28 -21.31 9.40
CA HIS A 701 -25.89 -20.61 10.54
C HIS A 701 -26.88 -19.51 10.14
N GLY A 702 -27.21 -19.39 8.86
CA GLY A 702 -28.11 -18.37 8.35
C GLY A 702 -29.58 -18.71 8.54
N ARG A 703 -30.42 -17.68 8.62
CA ARG A 703 -31.88 -17.79 8.76
C ARG A 703 -32.61 -16.74 7.92
N LEU A 704 -33.74 -17.13 7.34
CA LEU A 704 -34.74 -16.20 6.79
C LEU A 704 -35.88 -16.07 7.81
N MET A 705 -36.32 -14.85 8.09
CA MET A 705 -37.35 -14.57 9.09
C MET A 705 -38.38 -13.58 8.56
N SER A 706 -39.55 -13.58 9.20
CA SER A 706 -40.54 -12.52 9.09
C SER A 706 -40.79 -11.88 10.45
N TYR A 707 -41.05 -10.58 10.45
CA TYR A 707 -41.53 -9.82 11.60
C TYR A 707 -42.88 -9.19 11.25
N ASP A 708 -43.87 -9.45 12.09
CA ASP A 708 -45.20 -8.86 11.99
C ASP A 708 -45.30 -7.66 12.93
N PRO A 709 -45.39 -6.42 12.42
CA PRO A 709 -45.50 -5.22 13.26
C PRO A 709 -46.78 -5.15 14.08
N ALA A 710 -47.86 -5.81 13.64
CA ALA A 710 -49.15 -5.78 14.33
C ALA A 710 -49.12 -6.66 15.60
N THR A 711 -48.54 -7.85 15.49
CA THR A 711 -48.41 -8.78 16.63
C THR A 711 -47.09 -8.62 17.39
N LYS A 712 -46.12 -7.89 16.82
CA LYS A 712 -44.73 -7.76 17.29
C LYS A 712 -44.03 -9.11 17.45
N THR A 713 -44.33 -10.05 16.55
CA THR A 713 -43.78 -11.41 16.59
C THR A 713 -42.78 -11.64 15.46
N THR A 714 -41.70 -12.33 15.79
CA THR A 714 -40.69 -12.78 14.81
C THR A 714 -40.81 -14.27 14.60
N LYS A 715 -40.90 -14.71 13.35
CA LYS A 715 -40.96 -16.12 12.96
C LYS A 715 -39.77 -16.48 12.08
N VAL A 716 -39.09 -17.57 12.41
CA VAL A 716 -38.07 -18.16 11.51
C VAL A 716 -38.79 -18.97 10.43
N LEU A 717 -38.60 -18.58 9.17
CA LEU A 717 -39.21 -19.22 8.00
C LEU A 717 -38.33 -20.34 7.45
N VAL A 718 -37.03 -20.07 7.32
CA VAL A 718 -36.04 -21.04 6.82
C VAL A 718 -34.80 -21.02 7.71
N ARG A 719 -34.27 -22.21 7.99
CA ARG A 719 -33.06 -22.43 8.80
C ARG A 719 -31.97 -23.07 7.97
N ASN A 720 -30.77 -23.12 8.55
CA ASN A 720 -29.63 -23.82 7.98
C ASN A 720 -29.29 -23.27 6.58
N LEU A 721 -29.23 -21.95 6.47
CA LEU A 721 -28.75 -21.27 5.27
C LEU A 721 -27.25 -20.99 5.38
N TYR A 722 -26.53 -21.10 4.27
CA TYR A 722 -25.12 -20.72 4.21
C TYR A 722 -24.98 -19.21 4.05
N PHE A 723 -24.72 -18.50 5.14
CA PHE A 723 -24.55 -17.04 5.18
C PHE A 723 -25.66 -16.30 4.41
N ALA A 724 -26.84 -16.20 5.05
CA ALA A 724 -28.04 -15.64 4.42
C ALA A 724 -27.97 -14.10 4.29
N ASN A 725 -27.77 -13.60 3.08
CA ASN A 725 -27.65 -12.16 2.82
C ASN A 725 -28.95 -11.60 2.24
N GLY A 726 -28.93 -11.13 0.99
CA GLY A 726 -30.00 -10.35 0.37
C GLY A 726 -31.38 -10.98 0.49
N VAL A 727 -32.38 -10.12 0.62
CA VAL A 727 -33.80 -10.47 0.64
C VAL A 727 -34.59 -9.51 -0.25
N ALA A 728 -35.57 -10.02 -0.99
CA ALA A 728 -36.50 -9.20 -1.76
C ALA A 728 -37.89 -9.85 -1.81
N VAL A 729 -38.93 -9.10 -1.44
CA VAL A 729 -40.32 -9.49 -1.64
C VAL A 729 -40.69 -9.26 -3.10
N THR A 730 -41.44 -10.17 -3.69
CA THR A 730 -41.77 -10.06 -5.11
C THR A 730 -42.96 -9.15 -5.36
N PRO A 731 -43.02 -8.43 -6.49
CA PRO A 731 -44.09 -7.47 -6.76
C PRO A 731 -45.49 -8.07 -6.69
N ASP A 732 -45.64 -9.33 -7.07
CA ASP A 732 -46.88 -10.11 -7.01
C ASP A 732 -47.20 -10.64 -5.59
N GLN A 733 -46.32 -10.42 -4.62
CA GLN A 733 -46.46 -10.81 -3.21
C GLN A 733 -46.61 -12.32 -2.96
N ASN A 734 -46.22 -13.15 -3.94
CA ASN A 734 -46.35 -14.59 -3.84
C ASN A 734 -45.12 -15.23 -3.16
N TYR A 735 -43.93 -14.65 -3.34
CA TYR A 735 -42.69 -15.21 -2.83
C TYR A 735 -41.75 -14.14 -2.25
N VAL A 736 -40.81 -14.61 -1.43
CA VAL A 736 -39.66 -13.86 -0.96
C VAL A 736 -38.41 -14.54 -1.48
N ILE A 737 -37.56 -13.79 -2.15
CA ILE A 737 -36.27 -14.26 -2.64
C ILE A 737 -35.23 -14.00 -1.56
N TYR A 738 -34.33 -14.95 -1.33
CA TYR A 738 -33.18 -14.77 -0.46
C TYR A 738 -31.92 -15.39 -1.05
N CYS A 739 -30.75 -14.89 -0.67
CA CYS A 739 -29.46 -15.33 -1.22
C CYS A 739 -28.55 -16.00 -0.18
N GLU A 740 -27.76 -16.98 -0.63
CA GLU A 740 -26.77 -17.70 0.17
C GLU A 740 -25.36 -17.48 -0.42
N THR A 741 -24.52 -16.78 0.32
CA THR A 741 -23.29 -16.15 -0.19
C THR A 741 -22.21 -17.14 -0.65
N PRO A 742 -21.68 -18.05 0.20
CA PRO A 742 -20.57 -18.93 -0.19
C PRO A 742 -20.96 -20.04 -1.17
N VAL A 743 -22.25 -20.35 -1.30
CA VAL A 743 -22.79 -21.36 -2.23
C VAL A 743 -23.32 -20.75 -3.54
N ARG A 744 -23.23 -19.42 -3.70
CA ARG A 744 -23.47 -18.70 -4.97
C ARG A 744 -24.86 -18.93 -5.58
N ARG A 745 -25.92 -18.82 -4.76
CA ARG A 745 -27.30 -19.03 -5.22
C ARG A 745 -28.30 -18.12 -4.50
N CYS A 746 -29.51 -18.07 -5.07
CA CYS A 746 -30.68 -17.50 -4.43
C CYS A 746 -31.88 -18.44 -4.60
N ARG A 747 -32.81 -18.42 -3.63
CA ARG A 747 -33.99 -19.30 -3.55
C ARG A 747 -35.26 -18.47 -3.38
N LYS A 748 -36.42 -19.04 -3.72
CA LYS A 748 -37.76 -18.46 -3.47
C LYS A 748 -38.42 -19.18 -2.30
N TYR A 749 -38.99 -18.44 -1.36
CA TYR A 749 -39.86 -18.97 -0.32
C TYR A 749 -41.29 -18.47 -0.58
N HIS A 750 -42.25 -19.39 -0.72
CA HIS A 750 -43.66 -19.07 -0.97
C HIS A 750 -44.30 -18.51 0.31
N ILE A 751 -44.86 -17.29 0.23
CA ILE A 751 -45.46 -16.59 1.38
C ILE A 751 -47.00 -16.52 1.33
N GLN A 752 -47.61 -16.95 0.22
CA GLN A 752 -49.06 -16.99 0.05
C GLN A 752 -49.49 -18.21 -0.77
N GLY A 753 -50.79 -18.52 -0.70
CA GLY A 753 -51.40 -19.58 -1.51
C GLY A 753 -51.19 -20.99 -0.95
N LYS A 754 -51.54 -22.00 -1.76
CA LYS A 754 -51.50 -23.42 -1.34
C LYS A 754 -50.08 -23.96 -1.12
N GLU A 755 -49.08 -23.28 -1.66
CA GLU A 755 -47.67 -23.65 -1.58
C GLU A 755 -46.94 -22.86 -0.48
N GLU A 756 -47.65 -22.10 0.38
CA GLU A 756 -47.04 -21.33 1.47
C GLU A 756 -46.09 -22.22 2.30
N GLY A 757 -44.86 -21.74 2.52
CA GLY A 757 -43.81 -22.50 3.21
C GLY A 757 -42.90 -23.31 2.30
N ARG A 758 -43.24 -23.49 1.01
CA ARG A 758 -42.39 -24.20 0.06
C ARG A 758 -41.19 -23.35 -0.36
N VAL A 759 -40.04 -24.01 -0.50
CA VAL A 759 -38.81 -23.41 -1.04
C VAL A 759 -38.55 -23.93 -2.45
N GLU A 760 -38.26 -23.02 -3.37
CA GLU A 760 -37.94 -23.33 -4.76
C GLU A 760 -36.65 -22.65 -5.22
N ASN A 761 -36.12 -23.10 -6.36
CA ASN A 761 -34.96 -22.48 -6.95
C ASN A 761 -35.30 -21.14 -7.59
N PHE A 762 -34.44 -20.13 -7.41
CA PHE A 762 -34.48 -18.91 -8.21
C PHE A 762 -33.33 -18.92 -9.21
N ILE A 763 -32.10 -18.97 -8.72
CA ILE A 763 -30.89 -19.03 -9.53
C ILE A 763 -29.76 -19.72 -8.76
N ASP A 764 -29.07 -20.64 -9.42
CA ASP A 764 -27.86 -21.29 -8.91
C ASP A 764 -26.62 -20.89 -9.72
N TYR A 765 -25.44 -21.18 -9.19
CA TYR A 765 -24.15 -21.03 -9.87
C TYR A 765 -23.83 -19.61 -10.34
N LEU A 766 -24.18 -18.61 -9.52
CA LEU A 766 -23.89 -17.20 -9.80
C LEU A 766 -22.39 -16.98 -10.09
N PRO A 767 -22.05 -16.00 -10.96
CA PRO A 767 -20.67 -15.66 -11.31
C PRO A 767 -19.90 -14.94 -10.18
N GLY A 768 -20.51 -14.81 -9.00
CA GLY A 768 -19.88 -14.35 -7.78
C GLY A 768 -20.71 -14.75 -6.55
N MET A 769 -20.18 -14.44 -5.37
CA MET A 769 -20.89 -14.62 -4.10
C MET A 769 -21.97 -13.52 -3.96
N PRO A 770 -23.27 -13.86 -3.94
CA PRO A 770 -24.34 -12.89 -3.86
C PRO A 770 -24.36 -12.20 -2.50
N ASP A 771 -24.88 -10.98 -2.52
CA ASP A 771 -25.10 -10.16 -1.35
C ASP A 771 -26.55 -9.61 -1.41
N ASN A 772 -26.79 -8.30 -1.34
CA ASN A 772 -28.15 -7.74 -1.47
C ASN A 772 -28.75 -7.94 -2.87
N ILE A 773 -30.08 -8.14 -2.91
CA ILE A 773 -30.89 -8.26 -4.12
C ILE A 773 -31.99 -7.19 -4.12
N ARG A 774 -32.18 -6.48 -5.24
CA ARG A 774 -33.17 -5.40 -5.36
C ARG A 774 -33.97 -5.49 -6.64
N TYR A 775 -35.28 -5.34 -6.52
CA TYR A 775 -36.18 -5.17 -7.66
C TYR A 775 -36.06 -3.73 -8.19
N ASP A 776 -35.98 -3.56 -9.50
CA ASP A 776 -35.83 -2.22 -10.11
C ASP A 776 -37.14 -1.49 -10.42
N GLY A 777 -38.29 -2.13 -10.21
CA GLY A 777 -39.59 -1.58 -10.61
C GLY A 777 -39.99 -1.88 -12.05
N GLU A 778 -39.07 -2.39 -12.87
CA GLU A 778 -39.19 -2.54 -14.33
C GLU A 778 -39.02 -4.00 -14.79
N GLY A 779 -39.28 -4.97 -13.90
CA GLY A 779 -39.26 -6.39 -14.24
C GLY A 779 -37.90 -7.08 -14.10
N GLN A 780 -36.93 -6.46 -13.42
CA GLN A 780 -35.61 -7.07 -13.20
C GLN A 780 -35.17 -7.00 -11.74
N TYR A 781 -34.35 -7.97 -11.35
CA TYR A 781 -33.63 -7.96 -10.08
C TYR A 781 -32.14 -7.70 -10.32
N TRP A 782 -31.56 -6.90 -9.44
CA TRP A 782 -30.13 -6.61 -9.40
C TRP A 782 -29.52 -7.23 -8.15
N ILE A 783 -28.53 -8.10 -8.34
CA ILE A 783 -27.87 -8.86 -7.28
C ILE A 783 -26.44 -8.34 -7.14
N GLY A 784 -26.09 -7.80 -5.97
CA GLY A 784 -24.71 -7.44 -5.62
C GLY A 784 -23.84 -8.69 -5.54
N LEU A 785 -22.63 -8.63 -6.09
CA LEU A 785 -21.67 -9.74 -6.09
C LEU A 785 -20.37 -9.30 -5.40
N ALA A 786 -20.13 -9.81 -4.20
CA ALA A 786 -19.01 -9.42 -3.37
C ALA A 786 -17.66 -9.84 -3.97
N THR A 787 -17.58 -11.05 -4.53
CA THR A 787 -16.37 -11.54 -5.21
C THR A 787 -16.73 -12.58 -6.24
N GLY A 788 -16.04 -12.57 -7.37
CA GLY A 788 -16.10 -13.62 -8.38
C GLY A 788 -15.31 -14.87 -7.98
N PRO A 789 -15.46 -15.97 -8.74
CA PRO A 789 -14.71 -17.20 -8.52
C PRO A 789 -13.21 -16.97 -8.70
N SER A 790 -12.40 -17.67 -7.90
CA SER A 790 -10.95 -17.65 -7.99
C SER A 790 -10.39 -18.99 -7.55
N LEU A 791 -9.19 -19.35 -8.06
CA LEU A 791 -8.52 -20.58 -7.63
C LEU A 791 -8.33 -20.65 -6.10
N GLN A 792 -8.14 -19.49 -5.46
CA GLN A 792 -7.95 -19.39 -4.03
C GLN A 792 -9.24 -19.76 -3.27
N TRP A 793 -10.38 -19.20 -3.69
CA TRP A 793 -11.68 -19.54 -3.12
C TRP A 793 -12.09 -20.99 -3.41
N ASP A 794 -11.87 -21.46 -4.64
CA ASP A 794 -12.15 -22.86 -5.02
C ASP A 794 -11.43 -23.85 -4.10
N LEU A 795 -10.13 -23.63 -3.86
CA LEU A 795 -9.33 -24.49 -2.99
C LEU A 795 -9.80 -24.40 -1.53
N ALA A 796 -10.10 -23.20 -1.04
CA ALA A 796 -10.61 -23.00 0.32
C ALA A 796 -11.94 -23.73 0.53
N LEU A 797 -12.94 -23.49 -0.33
CA LEU A 797 -14.27 -24.09 -0.19
C LEU A 797 -14.20 -25.62 -0.29
N ARG A 798 -13.39 -26.16 -1.22
CA ARG A 798 -13.23 -27.60 -1.43
C ARG A 798 -12.52 -28.33 -0.27
N TYR A 799 -11.55 -27.69 0.38
CA TYR A 799 -10.71 -28.37 1.37
C TYR A 799 -10.83 -27.73 2.76
N PRO A 800 -11.53 -28.38 3.71
CA PRO A 800 -11.67 -27.88 5.09
C PRO A 800 -10.35 -27.56 5.77
N PHE A 801 -9.30 -28.35 5.55
CA PHE A 801 -7.98 -28.09 6.15
C PHE A 801 -7.40 -26.73 5.71
N ILE A 802 -7.63 -26.31 4.45
CA ILE A 802 -7.20 -25.01 3.95
C ILE A 802 -7.95 -23.90 4.69
N ARG A 803 -9.27 -24.05 4.89
CA ARG A 803 -10.06 -23.08 5.67
C ARG A 803 -9.60 -22.96 7.11
N LYS A 804 -9.23 -24.07 7.76
CA LYS A 804 -8.66 -24.04 9.11
C LYS A 804 -7.33 -23.28 9.14
N VAL A 805 -6.45 -23.53 8.17
CA VAL A 805 -5.18 -22.78 8.04
C VAL A 805 -5.43 -21.28 7.80
N LEU A 806 -6.34 -20.93 6.89
CA LEU A 806 -6.71 -19.54 6.61
C LEU A 806 -7.26 -18.82 7.86
N LEU A 807 -8.05 -19.52 8.69
CA LEU A 807 -8.56 -18.96 9.93
C LEU A 807 -7.46 -18.81 11.00
N ILE A 808 -6.55 -19.78 11.13
CA ILE A 808 -5.39 -19.65 12.03
C ILE A 808 -4.54 -18.45 11.59
N MET A 809 -4.31 -18.29 10.28
CA MET A 809 -3.63 -17.10 9.75
C MET A 809 -4.38 -15.82 10.09
N GLU A 810 -5.71 -15.78 9.92
CA GLU A 810 -6.53 -14.62 10.28
C GLU A 810 -6.41 -14.26 11.76
N LYS A 811 -6.37 -15.25 12.66
CA LYS A 811 -6.22 -15.03 14.11
C LYS A 811 -4.89 -14.39 14.51
N TYR A 812 -3.79 -14.72 13.83
CA TYR A 812 -2.44 -14.41 14.32
C TYR A 812 -1.58 -13.52 13.40
N ILE A 813 -1.83 -13.52 12.10
CA ILE A 813 -0.98 -12.88 11.08
C ILE A 813 -1.79 -11.97 10.13
N GLY A 814 -3.08 -12.27 9.95
CA GLY A 814 -3.97 -11.68 8.94
C GLY A 814 -4.09 -12.57 7.69
N ARG A 815 -5.30 -12.68 7.14
CA ARG A 815 -5.56 -13.46 5.91
C ARG A 815 -5.13 -12.73 4.64
N PRO A 816 -4.76 -13.47 3.58
CA PRO A 816 -4.59 -12.88 2.25
C PRO A 816 -5.91 -12.27 1.74
N HIS A 817 -5.82 -11.14 1.06
CA HIS A 817 -6.97 -10.57 0.34
C HIS A 817 -7.27 -11.41 -0.91
N MET A 818 -8.44 -12.02 -0.95
CA MET A 818 -8.87 -12.98 -1.97
C MET A 818 -10.04 -12.46 -2.82
N GLU A 819 -10.69 -11.38 -2.37
CA GLU A 819 -11.87 -10.78 -2.98
C GLU A 819 -11.49 -9.96 -4.21
N LYS A 820 -12.02 -10.34 -5.37
CA LYS A 820 -11.80 -9.70 -6.68
C LYS A 820 -12.96 -10.00 -7.61
N ASN A 821 -13.00 -9.31 -8.76
CA ASN A 821 -14.04 -9.51 -9.76
C ASN A 821 -15.45 -9.32 -9.17
N GLY A 822 -15.60 -8.41 -8.19
CA GLY A 822 -16.90 -8.02 -7.66
C GLY A 822 -17.68 -7.16 -8.66
N GLY A 823 -18.97 -6.99 -8.42
CA GLY A 823 -19.86 -6.32 -9.36
C GLY A 823 -21.34 -6.51 -9.04
N VAL A 824 -22.18 -6.45 -10.07
CA VAL A 824 -23.64 -6.63 -9.98
C VAL A 824 -24.13 -7.44 -11.17
N MET A 825 -25.12 -8.30 -10.94
CA MET A 825 -25.78 -9.10 -11.97
C MET A 825 -27.27 -8.75 -12.06
N ALA A 826 -27.77 -8.57 -13.29
CA ALA A 826 -29.19 -8.40 -13.58
C ALA A 826 -29.82 -9.74 -13.99
N VAL A 827 -30.99 -10.03 -13.45
CA VAL A 827 -31.82 -11.20 -13.77
C VAL A 827 -33.28 -10.79 -13.99
N ASP A 828 -34.05 -11.57 -14.74
CA ASP A 828 -35.49 -11.36 -14.87
C ASP A 828 -36.28 -11.87 -13.65
N MET A 829 -37.61 -11.79 -13.71
CA MET A 829 -38.54 -12.19 -12.64
C MET A 829 -38.48 -13.68 -12.29
N GLU A 830 -37.99 -14.50 -13.21
CA GLU A 830 -37.83 -15.93 -13.08
C GLU A 830 -36.41 -16.32 -12.63
N GLY A 831 -35.48 -15.38 -12.59
CA GLY A 831 -34.09 -15.59 -12.16
C GLY A 831 -33.15 -15.91 -13.32
N LYS A 832 -33.58 -15.69 -14.56
CA LYS A 832 -32.75 -15.92 -15.74
C LYS A 832 -31.70 -14.80 -15.87
N PRO A 833 -30.42 -15.14 -16.09
CA PRO A 833 -29.36 -14.16 -16.34
C PRO A 833 -29.66 -13.25 -17.53
N LEU A 834 -29.61 -11.94 -17.31
CA LEU A 834 -29.68 -10.93 -18.37
C LEU A 834 -28.28 -10.36 -18.64
N ALA A 835 -27.59 -9.96 -17.57
CA ALA A 835 -26.33 -9.27 -17.69
C ALA A 835 -25.46 -9.31 -16.43
N HIS A 836 -24.16 -9.13 -16.60
CA HIS A 836 -23.20 -9.08 -15.51
C HIS A 836 -22.20 -7.94 -15.70
N TYR A 837 -22.23 -6.98 -14.77
CA TYR A 837 -21.27 -5.90 -14.64
C TYR A 837 -20.26 -6.25 -13.55
N TYR A 838 -18.97 -6.26 -13.88
CA TYR A 838 -17.92 -6.51 -12.91
C TYR A 838 -16.64 -5.78 -13.31
N ASP A 839 -15.68 -5.75 -12.40
CA ASP A 839 -14.32 -5.30 -12.70
C ASP A 839 -13.30 -6.11 -11.88
N PRO A 840 -12.15 -6.52 -12.44
CA PRO A 840 -11.13 -7.24 -11.68
C PRO A 840 -10.60 -6.51 -10.44
N GLY A 841 -10.69 -5.18 -10.42
CA GLY A 841 -10.31 -4.33 -9.28
C GLY A 841 -11.41 -4.13 -8.24
N LEU A 842 -12.66 -4.52 -8.54
CA LEU A 842 -13.77 -4.45 -7.61
C LEU A 842 -13.79 -5.66 -6.67
N ALA A 843 -14.13 -5.40 -5.42
CA ALA A 843 -14.30 -6.37 -4.35
C ALA A 843 -15.34 -5.86 -3.37
N LEU A 844 -16.07 -6.77 -2.72
CA LEU A 844 -17.06 -6.47 -1.70
C LEU A 844 -18.11 -5.44 -2.15
N VAL A 845 -18.56 -5.55 -3.40
CA VAL A 845 -19.76 -4.85 -3.89
C VAL A 845 -20.96 -5.57 -3.28
N SER A 846 -21.78 -4.85 -2.53
CA SER A 846 -22.79 -5.46 -1.67
C SER A 846 -24.22 -5.24 -2.16
N SER A 847 -24.47 -4.22 -2.98
CA SER A 847 -25.80 -3.94 -3.53
C SER A 847 -25.70 -3.38 -4.95
N GLY A 848 -26.80 -3.49 -5.70
CA GLY A 848 -26.98 -2.84 -6.98
C GLY A 848 -28.42 -2.41 -7.16
N MET A 849 -28.66 -1.17 -7.56
CA MET A 849 -29.99 -0.62 -7.77
C MET A 849 -30.00 0.27 -9.00
N LYS A 850 -30.92 0.00 -9.92
CA LYS A 850 -31.16 0.86 -11.08
C LYS A 850 -32.09 2.01 -10.69
N ILE A 851 -31.69 3.23 -11.02
CA ILE A 851 -32.48 4.45 -10.86
C ILE A 851 -32.39 5.22 -12.17
N GLY A 852 -33.50 5.25 -12.91
CA GLY A 852 -33.53 5.74 -14.29
C GLY A 852 -32.53 4.99 -15.17
N ASN A 853 -31.66 5.74 -15.85
CA ASN A 853 -30.63 5.18 -16.74
C ASN A 853 -29.32 4.80 -16.02
N HIS A 854 -29.28 4.89 -14.69
CA HIS A 854 -28.05 4.67 -13.93
C HIS A 854 -28.18 3.49 -12.98
N LEU A 855 -27.09 2.75 -12.83
CA LEU A 855 -26.93 1.72 -11.80
C LEU A 855 -26.09 2.29 -10.66
N TYR A 856 -26.64 2.25 -9.45
CA TYR A 856 -25.97 2.64 -8.21
C TYR A 856 -25.58 1.38 -7.43
N CYS A 857 -24.36 1.33 -6.91
CA CYS A 857 -23.85 0.15 -6.20
C CYS A 857 -23.19 0.55 -4.88
N GLY A 858 -23.62 -0.09 -3.81
CA GLY A 858 -22.98 0.00 -2.51
C GLY A 858 -21.86 -1.01 -2.34
N SER A 859 -21.09 -0.81 -1.27
CA SER A 859 -19.98 -1.65 -0.85
C SER A 859 -19.73 -1.49 0.64
N VAL A 860 -19.46 -2.59 1.34
CA VAL A 860 -18.96 -2.56 2.72
C VAL A 860 -17.54 -2.00 2.86
N PHE A 861 -16.83 -1.78 1.73
CA PHE A 861 -15.41 -1.42 1.71
C PHE A 861 -15.12 -0.02 1.16
N TYR A 862 -15.72 0.36 0.03
CA TYR A 862 -15.38 1.62 -0.62
C TYR A 862 -16.00 2.84 0.07
N PRO A 863 -15.32 4.01 0.11
CA PRO A 863 -15.84 5.22 0.75
C PRO A 863 -16.71 6.07 -0.20
N TYR A 864 -17.53 5.44 -1.03
CA TYR A 864 -18.40 6.05 -2.04
C TYR A 864 -19.41 5.04 -2.58
N ILE A 865 -20.51 5.53 -3.16
CA ILE A 865 -21.43 4.75 -4.00
C ILE A 865 -20.90 4.79 -5.43
N ILE A 866 -20.86 3.64 -6.10
CA ILE A 866 -20.49 3.55 -7.52
C ILE A 866 -21.72 3.88 -8.35
N ARG A 867 -21.62 4.73 -9.37
CA ARG A 867 -22.70 5.07 -10.30
C ARG A 867 -22.27 4.80 -11.74
N LEU A 868 -23.03 4.01 -12.48
CA LEU A 868 -22.75 3.66 -13.87
C LEU A 868 -23.91 4.09 -14.77
N ASP A 869 -23.62 4.78 -15.87
CA ASP A 869 -24.62 5.05 -16.92
C ASP A 869 -24.80 3.80 -17.81
N LEU A 870 -26.00 3.22 -17.76
CA LEU A 870 -26.35 1.99 -18.48
C LEU A 870 -26.56 2.24 -19.99
N ASN A 871 -26.91 3.46 -20.40
CA ASN A 871 -27.10 3.81 -21.81
C ASN A 871 -25.77 4.06 -22.51
N GLN A 872 -24.84 4.71 -21.82
CA GLN A 872 -23.51 4.98 -22.36
C GLN A 872 -22.63 3.73 -22.37
N TYR A 873 -22.81 2.84 -21.39
CA TYR A 873 -22.01 1.61 -21.24
C TYR A 873 -22.90 0.36 -21.19
N PRO A 874 -23.65 0.09 -22.28
CA PRO A 874 -24.52 -1.06 -22.35
C PRO A 874 -23.70 -2.35 -22.40
N PHE A 875 -24.41 -3.46 -22.17
CA PHE A 875 -23.82 -4.78 -22.19
C PHE A 875 -23.27 -5.16 -23.57
N ARG A 876 -22.17 -5.92 -23.62
CA ARG A 876 -21.68 -6.55 -24.85
C ARG A 876 -22.17 -7.99 -24.90
N ALA A 877 -22.67 -8.43 -26.05
CA ALA A 877 -23.02 -9.84 -26.28
C ALA A 877 -21.79 -10.72 -26.05
N THR A 878 -21.96 -11.84 -25.35
CA THR A 878 -20.91 -12.86 -25.24
C THR A 878 -20.70 -13.50 -26.62
N THR A 879 -19.53 -13.26 -27.23
CA THR A 879 -19.06 -13.98 -28.42
C THR A 879 -18.57 -15.37 -28.08
#